data_AF-A0A3N5JWA7-F1
#
_entry.id   AF-A0A3N5JWA7-F1
#
_cell.length_a   1.000
_cell.length_b   1.000
_cell.length_c   1.000
_cell.angle_alpha   90.00
_cell.angle_beta   90.00
_cell.angle_gamma   90.00
#
_symmetry.space_group_name_H-M   'P 1'
#
loop_
_entity.id
_entity.type
_entity.pdbx_description
1 polymer ?
#
loop_
_entity_poly.entity_id
_entity_poly.type
_entity_poly.pdbx_seq_one_letter_code
_entity_poly.pdbx_strand_id
1 'polypeptide(L)'
;MVLSTSRTNQLRILSMKVYMRILFSPAIILFVLFLVPGSAPAQTLSDSIVFKPEAERAFIEAMKMFQASRYDTASVLFTRLVSTYPRNHRTTGALIMGAKAFYELKDYRESIRLLKNMIDLYPQSAYLDDAHYTLALNYFRTGRYEDATSECFAVLHKSKDISLTARTERLTEMLAASYLTLPELQRLLSETKSDEMKSLVTIHIAEKLLRTGDVTTAGEMLKKIALLPPGGKYVKNAIAMLEQLKSRGIKVGVLLPLMLNTESMPSRALGLEFLEGIQLAVDEYNQKMPFKVFLDVRDTERDPSKTARLVADLCSDEKVSALLGPISSNEVFSSAGISNERGVPLITPTATATGIAAIGPYIFQANPDYDIRARDAAAFAWNTLGARTFAVLAPTDDIGKQLAESFIAEVQSLGGEMIDIQWYASGSTDLRSELTSMRRKALMKLEVPTINLGAKMRQSELNKFIKWGVDQRILDSLIERELSAPVTLLFGQRGKIIADSLKIPMHLEHFKYDSLGLPAGAIDALFVPIASSEEIPIVSSQIKYFNIQTQILGTGDWNDLSMLDLNRQYTDGVIFFADSYPEVSSEPYRIFEAKYRSANNNKTPGTNTLFGYDVMNLILQVVGEGKSRRKDIAEELARVIGFEGLHSHISFSKNRVNTFLSVLQYKARQIYHIGNIDLVQTGR
;
A
#
# COMPACT_ATOMS: atom_id res chain seq x y z
N MET A 1 30.14 -22.46 4.37
CA MET A 1 30.11 -23.93 4.34
C MET A 1 29.78 -24.35 2.90
N VAL A 2 30.80 -24.35 2.04
CA VAL A 2 30.72 -24.74 0.62
C VAL A 2 31.29 -26.15 0.56
N LEU A 3 30.53 -27.10 -0.02
CA LEU A 3 30.86 -28.48 -0.42
C LEU A 3 29.79 -29.49 0.04
N SER A 4 28.67 -29.62 -0.69
CA SER A 4 27.91 -30.90 -0.71
C SER A 4 27.01 -31.14 -1.95
N THR A 5 26.94 -30.22 -2.92
CA THR A 5 25.96 -30.31 -4.02
C THR A 5 26.40 -31.07 -5.28
N SER A 6 27.63 -31.63 -5.35
CA SER A 6 28.07 -32.31 -6.59
C SER A 6 27.81 -33.83 -6.64
N ARG A 7 27.52 -34.49 -5.51
CA ARG A 7 27.30 -35.96 -5.47
C ARG A 7 25.87 -36.40 -5.78
N THR A 8 24.85 -35.58 -5.49
CA THR A 8 23.44 -35.92 -5.74
C THR A 8 23.03 -35.82 -7.22
N ASN A 9 23.70 -34.96 -8.01
CA ASN A 9 23.44 -34.87 -9.45
C ASN A 9 24.13 -35.98 -10.28
N GLN A 10 25.27 -36.52 -9.83
CA GLN A 10 25.91 -37.64 -10.54
C GLN A 10 25.18 -38.98 -10.32
N LEU A 11 24.54 -39.20 -9.17
CA LEU A 11 23.74 -40.40 -8.89
C LEU A 11 22.39 -40.43 -9.62
N ARG A 12 21.80 -39.27 -9.94
CA ARG A 12 20.58 -39.17 -10.78
C ARG A 12 20.85 -39.36 -12.28
N ILE A 13 22.05 -39.04 -12.76
CA ILE A 13 22.42 -39.23 -14.17
C ILE A 13 22.88 -40.68 -14.43
N LEU A 14 23.47 -41.36 -13.44
CA LEU A 14 23.84 -42.78 -13.56
C LEU A 14 22.64 -43.74 -13.49
N SER A 15 21.58 -43.42 -12.74
CA SER A 15 20.37 -44.26 -12.68
C SER A 15 19.51 -44.18 -13.96
N MET A 16 19.66 -43.12 -14.77
CA MET A 16 18.94 -42.92 -16.02
C MET A 16 19.47 -43.80 -17.18
N LYS A 17 20.78 -44.10 -17.19
CA LYS A 17 21.39 -45.00 -18.19
C LYS A 17 21.11 -46.49 -17.94
N VAL A 18 20.80 -46.87 -16.70
CA VAL A 18 20.46 -48.26 -16.34
C VAL A 18 18.97 -48.56 -16.57
N TYR A 19 18.09 -47.56 -16.46
CA TYR A 19 16.65 -47.76 -16.68
C TYR A 19 16.21 -47.77 -18.16
N MET A 20 16.98 -47.15 -19.08
CA MET A 20 16.70 -47.25 -20.51
C MET A 20 16.88 -48.65 -21.10
N ARG A 21 17.47 -49.59 -20.34
CA ARG A 21 17.66 -50.99 -20.76
C ARG A 21 16.54 -51.95 -20.33
N ILE A 22 15.55 -51.50 -19.57
CA ILE A 22 14.41 -52.33 -19.10
C ILE A 22 13.14 -52.11 -19.96
N LEU A 23 13.22 -51.28 -21.00
CA LEU A 23 12.07 -50.91 -21.84
C LEU A 23 11.64 -51.93 -22.90
N PHE A 24 12.34 -53.05 -23.06
CA PHE A 24 11.96 -54.09 -24.03
C PHE A 24 12.36 -55.49 -23.52
N SER A 25 11.52 -56.10 -22.69
CA SER A 25 11.56 -57.55 -22.43
C SER A 25 10.38 -58.20 -23.16
N PRO A 26 10.60 -59.23 -24.00
CA PRO A 26 9.54 -59.91 -24.72
C PRO A 26 8.95 -61.01 -23.84
N ALA A 27 7.88 -60.72 -23.11
CA ALA A 27 7.07 -61.78 -22.52
C ALA A 27 5.62 -61.32 -22.30
N ILE A 28 4.71 -62.16 -22.82
CA ILE A 28 3.26 -62.24 -22.56
C ILE A 28 2.37 -61.29 -23.39
N ILE A 29 2.05 -61.75 -24.60
CA ILE A 29 0.75 -61.50 -25.25
C ILE A 29 0.18 -62.87 -25.63
N LEU A 30 -0.85 -63.34 -24.92
CA LEU A 30 -1.71 -64.42 -25.40
C LEU A 30 -3.11 -64.33 -24.77
N PHE A 31 -4.14 -64.37 -25.63
CA PHE A 31 -5.58 -64.63 -25.38
C PHE A 31 -6.37 -63.57 -24.58
N VAL A 32 -7.61 -63.17 -24.92
CA VAL A 32 -8.80 -63.97 -25.24
C VAL A 32 -9.76 -63.22 -26.19
N LEU A 33 -10.33 -63.96 -27.15
CA LEU A 33 -11.55 -63.67 -27.93
C LEU A 33 -12.76 -64.25 -27.18
N PHE A 34 -13.86 -63.52 -26.98
CA PHE A 34 -15.24 -64.06 -27.01
C PHE A 34 -16.32 -62.96 -27.11
N LEU A 35 -17.42 -63.32 -27.78
CA LEU A 35 -18.59 -62.54 -28.24
C LEU A 35 -19.55 -62.03 -27.14
N VAL A 36 -20.23 -60.89 -27.39
CA VAL A 36 -21.67 -60.64 -27.08
C VAL A 36 -22.28 -59.67 -28.14
N PRO A 37 -23.50 -59.88 -28.68
CA PRO A 37 -24.18 -58.98 -29.62
C PRO A 37 -25.30 -58.11 -28.99
N GLY A 38 -25.58 -56.92 -29.56
CA GLY A 38 -26.75 -56.09 -29.19
C GLY A 38 -26.93 -54.78 -30.01
N SER A 39 -27.94 -54.77 -30.89
CA SER A 39 -28.76 -53.70 -31.55
C SER A 39 -28.69 -52.23 -31.04
N ALA A 40 -28.88 -51.12 -31.79
CA ALA A 40 -29.31 -50.75 -33.17
C ALA A 40 -28.93 -49.24 -33.44
N PRO A 41 -29.39 -48.53 -34.51
CA PRO A 41 -28.53 -48.05 -35.60
C PRO A 41 -28.29 -46.53 -35.63
N ALA A 42 -27.11 -46.13 -36.12
CA ALA A 42 -26.88 -44.84 -36.75
C ALA A 42 -26.12 -45.06 -38.07
N GLN A 43 -26.61 -44.39 -39.11
CA GLN A 43 -26.28 -44.53 -40.54
C GLN A 43 -24.83 -44.89 -40.90
N THR A 44 -24.77 -45.94 -41.70
CA THR A 44 -23.64 -46.59 -42.39
C THR A 44 -22.80 -45.69 -43.29
N LEU A 45 -21.49 -45.69 -43.06
CA LEU A 45 -20.49 -46.03 -44.08
C LEU A 45 -19.83 -47.33 -43.62
N SER A 46 -20.44 -48.46 -44.00
CA SER A 46 -19.93 -49.79 -43.67
C SER A 46 -18.77 -50.17 -44.60
N ASP A 47 -17.55 -49.84 -44.22
CA ASP A 47 -16.38 -50.57 -44.72
C ASP A 47 -16.06 -51.66 -43.70
N SER A 48 -16.50 -52.89 -43.98
CA SER A 48 -16.17 -54.03 -43.12
C SER A 48 -14.65 -54.20 -43.04
N ILE A 49 -14.10 -54.22 -41.83
CA ILE A 49 -12.67 -54.52 -41.61
C ILE A 49 -12.43 -55.95 -42.08
N VAL A 50 -11.75 -56.13 -43.21
CA VAL A 50 -11.51 -57.45 -43.81
C VAL A 50 -10.24 -58.06 -43.24
N PHE A 51 -10.33 -59.29 -42.72
CA PHE A 51 -9.16 -60.08 -42.39
C PHE A 51 -8.45 -60.54 -43.68
N LYS A 52 -7.16 -60.22 -43.82
CA LYS A 52 -6.35 -60.63 -44.98
C LYS A 52 -5.08 -61.37 -44.54
N PRO A 53 -4.92 -62.68 -44.85
CA PRO A 53 -3.74 -63.45 -44.46
C PRO A 53 -2.40 -62.86 -44.96
N GLU A 54 -2.42 -62.19 -46.11
CA GLU A 54 -1.25 -61.52 -46.70
C GLU A 54 -0.86 -60.30 -45.87
N ALA A 55 -1.84 -59.52 -45.42
CA ALA A 55 -1.60 -58.38 -44.54
C ALA A 55 -1.09 -58.82 -43.17
N GLU A 56 -1.56 -59.96 -42.66
CA GLU A 56 -1.04 -60.57 -41.42
C GLU A 56 0.44 -60.94 -41.56
N ARG A 57 0.81 -61.64 -42.63
CA ARG A 57 2.21 -62.02 -42.91
C ARG A 57 3.11 -60.79 -43.06
N ALA A 58 2.67 -59.79 -43.84
CA ALA A 58 3.40 -58.54 -44.01
C ALA A 58 3.58 -57.78 -42.68
N PHE A 59 2.56 -57.80 -41.82
CA PHE A 59 2.63 -57.17 -40.50
C PHE A 59 3.67 -57.87 -39.61
N ILE A 60 3.65 -59.20 -39.58
CA ILE A 60 4.62 -60.00 -38.81
C ILE A 60 6.06 -59.76 -39.29
N GLU A 61 6.27 -59.68 -40.60
CA GLU A 61 7.58 -59.38 -41.18
C GLU A 61 8.07 -57.98 -40.77
N ALA A 62 7.21 -56.97 -40.91
CA ALA A 62 7.52 -55.59 -40.49
C ALA A 62 7.81 -55.51 -38.99
N MET A 63 7.04 -56.23 -38.16
CA MET A 63 7.25 -56.33 -36.72
C MET A 63 8.59 -57.00 -36.37
N LYS A 64 9.03 -58.01 -37.12
CA LYS A 64 10.34 -58.65 -36.92
C LYS A 64 11.47 -57.65 -37.15
N MET A 65 11.38 -56.82 -38.19
CA MET A 65 12.37 -55.76 -38.45
C MET A 65 12.34 -54.69 -37.34
N PHE A 66 11.14 -54.31 -36.89
CA PHE A 66 10.97 -53.36 -35.79
C PHE A 66 11.61 -53.87 -34.48
N GLN A 67 11.35 -55.12 -34.12
CA GLN A 67 11.92 -55.77 -32.92
C GLN A 67 13.45 -55.92 -33.02
N ALA A 68 13.98 -56.11 -34.25
CA ALA A 68 15.41 -56.11 -34.52
C ALA A 68 16.05 -54.69 -34.52
N SER A 69 15.31 -53.65 -34.13
CA SER A 69 15.73 -52.24 -34.16
C SER A 69 16.13 -51.73 -35.56
N ARG A 70 15.69 -52.40 -36.62
CA ARG A 70 15.88 -51.99 -38.03
C ARG A 70 14.73 -51.10 -38.46
N TYR A 71 14.64 -49.92 -37.86
CA TYR A 71 13.51 -48.99 -38.03
C TYR A 71 13.39 -48.44 -39.46
N ASP A 72 14.51 -48.29 -40.15
CA ASP A 72 14.60 -47.92 -41.57
C ASP A 72 13.78 -48.90 -42.43
N THR A 73 14.02 -50.19 -42.27
CA THR A 73 13.36 -51.24 -43.04
C THR A 73 11.92 -51.43 -42.55
N ALA A 74 11.69 -51.38 -41.24
CA ALA A 74 10.37 -51.53 -40.64
C ALA A 74 9.39 -50.44 -41.10
N SER A 75 9.83 -49.17 -41.11
CA SER A 75 8.99 -48.04 -41.53
C SER A 75 8.49 -48.19 -42.98
N VAL A 76 9.36 -48.63 -43.89
CA VAL A 76 9.02 -48.91 -45.29
C VAL A 76 8.02 -50.08 -45.39
N LEU A 77 8.25 -51.17 -44.65
CA LEU A 77 7.37 -52.33 -44.67
C LEU A 77 5.98 -52.02 -44.11
N PHE A 78 5.88 -51.26 -43.01
CA PHE A 78 4.59 -50.83 -42.47
C PHE A 78 3.85 -49.89 -43.42
N THR A 79 4.55 -48.93 -44.04
CA THR A 79 3.95 -48.00 -45.02
C THR A 79 3.45 -48.76 -46.25
N ARG A 80 4.25 -49.71 -46.75
CA ARG A 80 3.87 -50.59 -47.86
C ARG A 80 2.65 -51.45 -47.52
N LEU A 81 2.57 -51.98 -46.30
CA LEU A 81 1.40 -52.75 -45.87
C LEU A 81 0.12 -51.91 -45.97
N VAL A 82 0.16 -50.68 -45.47
CA VAL A 82 -1.00 -49.76 -45.50
C VAL A 82 -1.39 -49.41 -46.94
N SER A 83 -0.42 -49.18 -47.84
CA SER A 83 -0.70 -48.85 -49.24
C SER A 83 -1.20 -50.04 -50.06
N THR A 84 -0.64 -51.23 -49.84
CA THR A 84 -0.95 -52.43 -50.63
C THR A 84 -2.24 -53.09 -50.17
N TYR A 85 -2.53 -53.03 -48.87
CA TYR A 85 -3.72 -53.61 -48.27
C TYR A 85 -4.49 -52.52 -47.49
N PRO A 86 -5.17 -51.57 -48.14
CA PRO A 86 -5.94 -50.58 -47.42
C PRO A 86 -7.10 -51.22 -46.63
N ARG A 87 -7.43 -50.64 -45.47
CA ARG A 87 -8.60 -50.98 -44.63
C ARG A 87 -8.72 -52.48 -44.27
N ASN A 88 -7.66 -53.04 -43.70
CA ASN A 88 -7.61 -54.41 -43.18
C ASN A 88 -7.45 -54.43 -41.64
N HIS A 89 -7.54 -55.62 -41.04
CA HIS A 89 -7.45 -55.83 -39.58
C HIS A 89 -6.13 -55.39 -38.92
N ARG A 90 -5.06 -55.20 -39.70
CA ARG A 90 -3.75 -54.67 -39.29
C ARG A 90 -3.49 -53.23 -39.70
N THR A 91 -4.40 -52.54 -40.40
CA THR A 91 -4.13 -51.18 -40.91
C THR A 91 -3.76 -50.20 -39.80
N THR A 92 -4.57 -50.09 -38.74
CA THR A 92 -4.29 -49.15 -37.63
C THR A 92 -3.06 -49.55 -36.83
N GLY A 93 -2.83 -50.86 -36.64
CA GLY A 93 -1.60 -51.39 -36.04
C GLY A 93 -0.35 -51.08 -36.87
N ALA A 94 -0.43 -51.17 -38.21
CA ALA A 94 0.67 -50.84 -39.10
C ALA A 94 0.96 -49.34 -39.13
N LEU A 95 -0.09 -48.50 -39.09
CA LEU A 95 0.06 -47.05 -39.00
C LEU A 95 0.80 -46.63 -37.72
N ILE A 96 0.38 -47.11 -36.55
CA ILE A 96 1.03 -46.75 -35.28
C ILE A 96 2.47 -47.30 -35.18
N MET A 97 2.71 -48.54 -35.60
CA MET A 97 4.05 -49.13 -35.57
C MET A 97 4.99 -48.49 -36.61
N GLY A 98 4.45 -48.14 -37.78
CA GLY A 98 5.16 -47.35 -38.79
C GLY A 98 5.53 -45.95 -38.28
N ALA A 99 4.59 -45.26 -37.63
CA ALA A 99 4.85 -43.97 -37.00
C ALA A 99 5.91 -44.05 -35.89
N LYS A 100 5.87 -45.10 -35.07
CA LYS A 100 6.91 -45.37 -34.05
C LYS A 100 8.28 -45.64 -34.68
N ALA A 101 8.33 -46.35 -35.80
CA ALA A 101 9.59 -46.58 -36.52
C ALA A 101 10.17 -45.25 -37.04
N PHE A 102 9.34 -44.39 -37.63
CA PHE A 102 9.78 -43.05 -38.05
C PHE A 102 10.20 -42.17 -36.88
N TYR A 103 9.54 -42.27 -35.72
CA TYR A 103 9.94 -41.56 -34.51
C TYR A 103 11.35 -41.98 -34.04
N GLU A 104 11.67 -43.28 -34.03
CA GLU A 104 13.01 -43.79 -33.69
C GLU A 104 14.07 -43.36 -34.71
N LEU A 105 13.69 -43.21 -35.98
CA LEU A 105 14.55 -42.64 -37.04
C LEU A 105 14.70 -41.11 -36.94
N LYS A 106 14.00 -40.46 -36.00
CA LYS A 106 13.91 -39.00 -35.86
C LYS A 106 13.26 -38.30 -37.05
N ASP A 107 12.57 -39.04 -37.92
CA ASP A 107 11.72 -38.47 -38.96
C ASP A 107 10.34 -38.15 -38.38
N TYR A 108 10.33 -37.08 -37.56
CA TYR A 108 9.12 -36.66 -36.87
C TYR A 108 8.03 -36.18 -37.83
N ARG A 109 8.41 -35.71 -39.04
CA ARG A 109 7.45 -35.24 -40.04
C ARG A 109 6.59 -36.39 -40.54
N GLU A 110 7.21 -37.49 -40.96
CA GLU A 110 6.47 -38.66 -41.45
C GLU A 110 5.73 -39.36 -40.31
N SER A 111 6.32 -39.43 -39.11
CA SER A 111 5.63 -39.95 -37.92
C SER A 111 4.34 -39.18 -37.63
N ILE A 112 4.40 -37.84 -37.54
CA ILE A 112 3.23 -36.98 -37.31
C ILE A 112 2.19 -37.16 -38.41
N ARG A 113 2.61 -37.23 -39.68
CA ARG A 113 1.69 -37.40 -40.82
C ARG A 113 0.90 -38.70 -40.70
N LEU A 114 1.55 -39.82 -40.37
CA LEU A 114 0.88 -41.11 -40.18
C LEU A 114 -0.06 -41.11 -38.98
N LEU A 115 0.34 -40.50 -37.86
CA LEU A 115 -0.46 -40.43 -36.64
C LEU A 115 -1.72 -39.58 -36.84
N LYS A 116 -1.61 -38.40 -37.44
CA LYS A 116 -2.77 -37.55 -37.76
C LYS A 116 -3.75 -38.27 -38.68
N ASN A 117 -3.24 -38.88 -39.75
CA ASN A 117 -4.06 -39.67 -40.67
C ASN A 117 -4.80 -40.80 -39.93
N MET A 118 -4.11 -41.50 -39.03
CA MET A 118 -4.72 -42.54 -38.21
C MET A 118 -5.83 -42.00 -37.30
N ILE A 119 -5.58 -40.89 -36.60
CA ILE A 119 -6.54 -40.26 -35.67
C ILE A 119 -7.78 -39.80 -36.44
N ASP A 120 -7.61 -39.16 -37.59
CA ASP A 120 -8.69 -38.61 -38.40
C ASP A 120 -9.55 -39.70 -39.06
N LEU A 121 -8.92 -40.74 -39.61
CA LEU A 121 -9.62 -41.79 -40.36
C LEU A 121 -10.15 -42.93 -39.48
N TYR A 122 -9.56 -43.16 -38.31
CA TYR A 122 -9.88 -44.30 -37.45
C TYR A 122 -10.10 -43.90 -35.97
N PRO A 123 -11.07 -43.00 -35.68
CA PRO A 123 -11.32 -42.48 -34.32
C PRO A 123 -11.87 -43.53 -33.33
N GLN A 124 -12.18 -44.75 -33.79
CA GLN A 124 -12.62 -45.87 -32.94
C GLN A 124 -11.53 -46.94 -32.78
N SER A 125 -10.29 -46.67 -33.19
CA SER A 125 -9.19 -47.62 -33.09
C SER A 125 -8.85 -47.93 -31.62
N ALA A 126 -8.58 -49.19 -31.32
CA ALA A 126 -8.03 -49.60 -30.02
C ALA A 126 -6.63 -49.00 -29.74
N TYR A 127 -5.96 -48.48 -30.77
CA TYR A 127 -4.64 -47.85 -30.66
C TYR A 127 -4.69 -46.32 -30.60
N LEU A 128 -5.88 -45.72 -30.49
CA LEU A 128 -6.05 -44.26 -30.55
C LEU A 128 -5.28 -43.53 -29.43
N ASP A 129 -5.36 -44.03 -28.20
CA ASP A 129 -4.66 -43.44 -27.05
C ASP A 129 -3.13 -43.50 -27.24
N ASP A 130 -2.62 -44.62 -27.76
CA ASP A 130 -1.21 -44.81 -28.07
C ASP A 130 -0.76 -43.92 -29.24
N ALA A 131 -1.64 -43.65 -30.19
CA ALA A 131 -1.39 -42.70 -31.27
C ALA A 131 -1.28 -41.26 -30.76
N HIS A 132 -2.23 -40.80 -29.92
CA HIS A 132 -2.14 -39.48 -29.28
C HIS A 132 -0.89 -39.34 -28.42
N TYR A 133 -0.55 -40.36 -27.61
CA TYR A 133 0.68 -40.33 -26.82
C TYR A 133 1.95 -40.27 -27.69
N THR A 134 2.00 -41.06 -28.77
CA THR A 134 3.13 -41.03 -29.71
C THR A 134 3.19 -39.69 -30.45
N LEU A 135 2.06 -39.06 -30.74
CA LEU A 135 2.00 -37.74 -31.35
C LEU A 135 2.49 -36.65 -30.38
N ALA A 136 2.13 -36.74 -29.11
CA ALA A 136 2.66 -35.87 -28.06
C ALA A 136 4.19 -35.97 -27.95
N LEU A 137 4.76 -37.18 -28.04
CA LEU A 137 6.22 -37.36 -28.07
C LEU A 137 6.87 -36.70 -29.28
N ASN A 138 6.25 -36.80 -30.47
CA ASN A 138 6.73 -36.13 -31.67
C ASN A 138 6.72 -34.60 -31.52
N TYR A 139 5.63 -34.04 -31.00
CA TYR A 139 5.53 -32.60 -30.75
C TYR A 139 6.54 -32.13 -29.71
N PHE A 140 6.76 -32.90 -28.65
CA PHE A 140 7.81 -32.62 -27.68
C PHE A 140 9.20 -32.58 -28.34
N ARG A 141 9.54 -33.55 -29.20
CA ARG A 141 10.83 -33.58 -29.91
C ARG A 141 11.02 -32.44 -30.90
N THR A 142 9.94 -31.86 -31.39
CA THR A 142 9.95 -30.74 -32.34
C THR A 142 9.79 -29.37 -31.68
N GLY A 143 9.77 -29.30 -30.33
CA GLY A 143 9.65 -28.06 -29.57
C GLY A 143 8.23 -27.49 -29.48
N ARG A 144 7.23 -28.23 -29.97
CA ARG A 144 5.82 -27.84 -29.96
C ARG A 144 5.14 -28.27 -28.66
N TYR A 145 5.50 -27.62 -27.56
CA TYR A 145 5.12 -28.08 -26.21
C TYR A 145 3.63 -27.94 -25.91
N GLU A 146 2.99 -26.86 -26.35
CA GLU A 146 1.54 -26.63 -26.15
C GLU A 146 0.73 -27.72 -26.87
N ASP A 147 1.06 -28.01 -28.14
CA ASP A 147 0.46 -29.10 -28.89
C ASP A 147 0.69 -30.46 -28.23
N ALA A 148 1.91 -30.73 -27.75
CA ALA A 148 2.23 -31.96 -27.04
C ALA A 148 1.34 -32.15 -25.80
N THR A 149 1.12 -31.08 -25.02
CA THR A 149 0.26 -31.11 -23.84
C THR A 149 -1.22 -31.33 -24.21
N SER A 150 -1.71 -30.72 -25.29
CA SER A 150 -3.07 -30.95 -25.79
C SER A 150 -3.30 -32.40 -26.21
N GLU A 151 -2.34 -33.03 -26.89
CA GLU A 151 -2.40 -34.45 -27.23
C GLU A 151 -2.35 -35.35 -25.98
N CYS A 152 -1.58 -34.97 -24.95
CA CYS A 152 -1.62 -35.67 -23.67
C CYS A 152 -3.01 -35.60 -23.01
N PHE A 153 -3.69 -34.44 -23.03
CA PHE A 153 -5.04 -34.32 -22.48
C PHE A 153 -6.06 -35.23 -23.18
N ALA A 154 -5.92 -35.45 -24.49
CA ALA A 154 -6.77 -36.38 -25.22
C ALA A 154 -6.70 -37.81 -24.66
N VAL A 155 -5.49 -38.27 -24.29
CA VAL A 155 -5.27 -39.58 -23.65
C VAL A 155 -5.84 -39.60 -22.23
N LEU A 156 -5.50 -38.60 -21.41
CA LEU A 156 -5.86 -38.59 -19.98
C LEU A 156 -7.36 -38.49 -19.72
N HIS A 157 -8.13 -37.91 -20.65
CA HIS A 157 -9.57 -37.79 -20.51
C HIS A 157 -10.32 -39.13 -20.66
N LYS A 158 -9.82 -40.06 -21.49
CA LYS A 158 -10.61 -41.23 -21.93
C LYS A 158 -9.95 -42.59 -21.71
N SER A 159 -8.62 -42.63 -21.58
CA SER A 159 -7.91 -43.90 -21.59
C SER A 159 -8.21 -44.74 -20.36
N LYS A 160 -8.38 -46.05 -20.57
CA LYS A 160 -8.52 -47.06 -19.50
C LYS A 160 -7.21 -47.79 -19.21
N ASP A 161 -6.15 -47.55 -20.00
CA ASP A 161 -4.84 -48.17 -19.80
C ASP A 161 -4.06 -47.43 -18.70
N ILE A 162 -3.98 -48.05 -17.52
CA ILE A 162 -3.32 -47.51 -16.33
C ILE A 162 -1.84 -47.16 -16.61
N SER A 163 -1.12 -47.99 -17.38
CA SER A 163 0.30 -47.80 -17.65
C SER A 163 0.54 -46.66 -18.66
N LEU A 164 -0.32 -46.54 -19.67
CA LEU A 164 -0.26 -45.44 -20.63
C LEU A 164 -0.64 -44.12 -19.97
N THR A 165 -1.73 -44.08 -19.19
CA THR A 165 -2.16 -42.91 -18.43
C THR A 165 -1.03 -42.44 -17.52
N ALA A 166 -0.43 -43.33 -16.72
CA ALA A 166 0.66 -42.95 -15.81
C ALA A 166 1.92 -42.40 -16.51
N ARG A 167 2.21 -42.83 -17.75
CA ARG A 167 3.32 -42.28 -18.56
C ARG A 167 2.95 -40.92 -19.14
N THR A 168 1.71 -40.78 -19.61
CA THR A 168 1.20 -39.54 -20.20
C THR A 168 1.09 -38.42 -19.17
N GLU A 169 0.70 -38.73 -17.94
CA GLU A 169 0.68 -37.78 -16.84
C GLU A 169 2.06 -37.22 -16.55
N ARG A 170 3.08 -38.09 -16.43
CA ARG A 170 4.46 -37.65 -16.20
C ARG A 170 4.98 -36.74 -17.31
N LEU A 171 4.63 -37.03 -18.56
CA LEU A 171 4.99 -36.19 -19.70
C LEU A 171 4.29 -34.82 -19.58
N THR A 172 3.01 -34.81 -19.25
CA THR A 172 2.18 -33.60 -19.08
C THR A 172 2.74 -32.69 -17.98
N GLU A 173 3.03 -33.26 -16.80
CA GLU A 173 3.62 -32.55 -15.67
C GLU A 173 5.01 -31.97 -16.02
N MET A 174 5.85 -32.76 -16.70
CA MET A 174 7.17 -32.29 -17.15
C MET A 174 7.04 -31.10 -18.13
N LEU A 175 6.13 -31.18 -19.10
CA LEU A 175 5.87 -30.12 -20.07
C LEU A 175 5.41 -28.84 -19.38
N ALA A 176 4.41 -28.94 -18.51
CA ALA A 176 3.86 -27.80 -17.78
C ALA A 176 4.87 -27.15 -16.83
N ALA A 177 5.63 -27.96 -16.09
CA ALA A 177 6.60 -27.47 -15.13
C ALA A 177 7.82 -26.80 -15.80
N SER A 178 8.32 -27.38 -16.89
CA SER A 178 9.67 -27.08 -17.41
C SER A 178 9.72 -26.37 -18.76
N TYR A 179 8.68 -26.50 -19.60
CA TYR A 179 8.72 -26.03 -20.98
C TYR A 179 7.68 -24.97 -21.30
N LEU A 180 6.48 -25.05 -20.70
CA LEU A 180 5.41 -24.08 -20.97
C LEU A 180 5.61 -22.76 -20.22
N THR A 181 5.27 -21.66 -20.89
CA THR A 181 5.20 -20.31 -20.33
C THR A 181 3.86 -20.05 -19.63
N LEU A 182 3.79 -18.97 -18.85
CA LEU A 182 2.55 -18.59 -18.15
C LEU A 182 1.39 -18.31 -19.14
N PRO A 183 1.58 -17.57 -20.25
CA PRO A 183 0.50 -17.37 -21.24
C PRO A 183 0.04 -18.65 -21.92
N GLU A 184 0.95 -19.58 -22.24
CA GLU A 184 0.60 -20.89 -22.82
C GLU A 184 -0.23 -21.73 -21.84
N LEU A 185 0.15 -21.76 -20.55
CA LEU A 185 -0.64 -22.45 -19.53
C LEU A 185 -2.04 -21.81 -19.35
N GLN A 186 -2.15 -20.48 -19.44
CA GLN A 186 -3.44 -19.80 -19.36
C GLN A 186 -4.36 -20.14 -20.55
N ARG A 187 -3.80 -20.26 -21.77
CA ARG A 187 -4.56 -20.73 -22.93
C ARG A 187 -5.04 -22.16 -22.73
N LEU A 188 -4.15 -23.07 -22.35
CA LEU A 188 -4.51 -24.47 -22.07
C LEU A 188 -5.60 -24.61 -20.99
N LEU A 189 -5.55 -23.76 -19.94
CA LEU A 189 -6.59 -23.73 -18.90
C LEU A 189 -7.96 -23.35 -19.46
N SER A 190 -8.01 -22.44 -20.44
CA SER A 190 -9.25 -21.98 -21.07
C SER A 190 -9.85 -23.01 -22.05
N GLU A 191 -8.99 -23.82 -22.67
CA GLU A 191 -9.39 -24.80 -23.69
C GLU A 191 -9.80 -26.16 -23.09
N THR A 192 -9.27 -26.49 -21.91
CA THR A 192 -9.50 -27.80 -21.30
C THR A 192 -10.85 -27.90 -20.59
N LYS A 193 -11.59 -28.98 -20.88
CA LYS A 193 -12.94 -29.23 -20.31
C LYS A 193 -12.91 -30.10 -19.05
N SER A 194 -11.85 -30.88 -18.84
CA SER A 194 -11.73 -31.79 -17.71
C SER A 194 -11.31 -31.04 -16.44
N ASP A 195 -12.06 -31.18 -15.35
CA ASP A 195 -11.75 -30.54 -14.07
C ASP A 195 -10.41 -31.02 -13.48
N GLU A 196 -10.02 -32.27 -13.76
CA GLU A 196 -8.73 -32.81 -13.35
C GLU A 196 -7.57 -32.14 -14.12
N MET A 197 -7.73 -31.93 -15.43
CA MET A 197 -6.73 -31.23 -16.25
C MET A 197 -6.67 -29.74 -15.91
N LYS A 198 -7.82 -29.09 -15.67
CA LYS A 198 -7.86 -27.72 -15.14
C LYS A 198 -7.06 -27.62 -13.85
N SER A 199 -7.20 -28.60 -12.95
CA SER A 199 -6.47 -28.63 -11.69
C SER A 199 -4.96 -28.77 -11.92
N LEU A 200 -4.49 -29.69 -12.78
CA LEU A 200 -3.06 -29.82 -13.13
C LEU A 200 -2.48 -28.50 -13.65
N VAL A 201 -3.15 -27.88 -14.62
CA VAL A 201 -2.67 -26.63 -15.23
C VAL A 201 -2.65 -25.50 -14.20
N THR A 202 -3.69 -25.40 -13.37
CA THR A 202 -3.79 -24.41 -12.30
C THR A 202 -2.67 -24.56 -11.26
N ILE A 203 -2.29 -25.79 -10.88
CA ILE A 203 -1.14 -26.05 -9.99
C ILE A 203 0.14 -25.47 -10.59
N HIS A 204 0.43 -25.76 -11.86
CA HIS A 204 1.68 -25.29 -12.47
C HIS A 204 1.69 -23.78 -12.76
N ILE A 205 0.52 -23.18 -13.01
CA ILE A 205 0.38 -21.71 -13.01
C ILE A 205 0.75 -21.17 -11.63
N ALA A 206 0.15 -21.71 -10.56
CA ALA A 206 0.45 -21.28 -9.20
C ALA A 206 1.94 -21.44 -8.87
N GLU A 207 2.59 -22.55 -9.22
CA GLU A 207 4.05 -22.74 -9.03
C GLU A 207 4.90 -21.68 -9.74
N LYS A 208 4.49 -21.21 -10.92
CA LYS A 208 5.20 -20.15 -11.65
C LYS A 208 4.96 -18.79 -11.01
N LEU A 209 3.72 -18.49 -10.62
CA LEU A 209 3.35 -17.27 -9.91
C LEU A 209 4.10 -17.15 -8.57
N LEU A 210 4.20 -18.25 -7.82
CA LEU A 210 4.99 -18.30 -6.58
C LEU A 210 6.48 -18.07 -6.81
N ARG A 211 7.03 -18.51 -7.95
CA ARG A 211 8.43 -18.22 -8.31
C ARG A 211 8.65 -16.76 -8.69
N THR A 212 7.65 -16.10 -9.27
CA THR A 212 7.71 -14.68 -9.63
C THR A 212 7.30 -13.73 -8.49
N GLY A 213 6.79 -14.27 -7.38
CA GLY A 213 6.40 -13.53 -6.18
C GLY A 213 4.93 -13.12 -6.11
N ASP A 214 4.10 -13.52 -7.08
CA ASP A 214 2.66 -13.28 -7.08
C ASP A 214 1.95 -14.35 -6.23
N VAL A 215 2.04 -14.15 -4.93
CA VAL A 215 1.60 -15.15 -3.94
C VAL A 215 0.09 -15.16 -3.77
N THR A 216 -0.58 -14.01 -3.86
CA THR A 216 -2.04 -13.94 -3.67
C THR A 216 -2.79 -14.62 -4.80
N THR A 217 -2.47 -14.32 -6.06
CA THR A 217 -3.13 -14.95 -7.19
C THR A 217 -2.91 -16.47 -7.16
N ALA A 218 -1.69 -16.91 -6.84
CA ALA A 218 -1.40 -18.31 -6.64
C ALA A 218 -2.24 -18.92 -5.50
N GLY A 219 -2.32 -18.26 -4.35
CA GLY A 219 -3.10 -18.71 -3.20
C GLY A 219 -4.61 -18.84 -3.51
N GLU A 220 -5.20 -17.88 -4.21
CA GLU A 220 -6.60 -17.92 -4.63
C GLU A 220 -6.88 -19.06 -5.61
N MET A 221 -5.99 -19.26 -6.58
CA MET A 221 -6.09 -20.37 -7.52
C MET A 221 -6.01 -21.72 -6.80
N LEU A 222 -5.08 -21.87 -5.85
CA LEU A 222 -4.93 -23.09 -5.06
C LEU A 222 -6.13 -23.34 -4.15
N LYS A 223 -6.73 -22.30 -3.55
CA LYS A 223 -7.96 -22.44 -2.74
C LYS A 223 -9.11 -23.04 -3.55
N LYS A 224 -9.29 -22.60 -4.81
CA LYS A 224 -10.34 -23.14 -5.69
C LYS A 224 -10.19 -24.65 -5.89
N ILE A 225 -8.95 -25.13 -6.07
CA ILE A 225 -8.67 -26.57 -6.16
C ILE A 225 -8.90 -27.26 -4.82
N ALA A 226 -8.46 -26.67 -3.71
CA ALA A 226 -8.58 -27.25 -2.37
C ALA A 226 -10.04 -27.44 -1.91
N LEU A 227 -10.98 -26.70 -2.49
CA LEU A 227 -12.43 -26.83 -2.24
C LEU A 227 -13.10 -27.94 -3.08
N LEU A 228 -12.40 -28.54 -4.04
CA LEU A 228 -12.91 -29.67 -4.81
C LEU A 228 -13.02 -30.94 -3.94
N PRO A 229 -13.82 -31.94 -4.34
CA PRO A 229 -13.99 -33.18 -3.58
C PRO A 229 -12.62 -33.82 -3.22
N PRO A 230 -12.43 -34.33 -1.98
CA PRO A 230 -11.14 -34.82 -1.49
C PRO A 230 -10.47 -35.95 -2.30
N GLY A 231 -11.23 -36.62 -3.16
CA GLY A 231 -10.74 -37.66 -4.08
C GLY A 231 -10.00 -37.13 -5.31
N GLY A 232 -10.01 -35.80 -5.56
CA GLY A 232 -9.32 -35.20 -6.70
C GLY A 232 -7.80 -35.30 -6.58
N LYS A 233 -7.14 -35.77 -7.64
CA LYS A 233 -5.70 -36.06 -7.68
C LYS A 233 -4.80 -34.90 -7.24
N TYR A 234 -5.16 -33.67 -7.60
CA TYR A 234 -4.36 -32.47 -7.31
C TYR A 234 -4.83 -31.71 -6.06
N VAL A 235 -5.89 -32.15 -5.39
CA VAL A 235 -6.42 -31.49 -4.17
C VAL A 235 -5.39 -31.54 -3.04
N LYS A 236 -4.75 -32.70 -2.84
CA LYS A 236 -3.67 -32.84 -1.84
C LYS A 236 -2.48 -31.94 -2.13
N ASN A 237 -2.11 -31.80 -3.41
CA ASN A 237 -1.02 -30.91 -3.83
C ASN A 237 -1.37 -29.45 -3.53
N ALA A 238 -2.59 -29.03 -3.88
CA ALA A 238 -3.06 -27.68 -3.59
C ALA A 238 -3.08 -27.38 -2.09
N ILE A 239 -3.57 -28.31 -1.27
CA ILE A 239 -3.56 -28.18 0.20
C ILE A 239 -2.12 -28.09 0.72
N ALA A 240 -1.22 -28.97 0.27
CA ALA A 240 0.18 -28.95 0.70
C ALA A 240 0.88 -27.64 0.31
N MET A 241 0.63 -27.12 -0.89
CA MET A 241 1.12 -25.81 -1.32
C MET A 241 0.52 -24.69 -0.47
N LEU A 242 -0.78 -24.72 -0.17
CA LEU A 242 -1.41 -23.73 0.73
C LEU A 242 -0.82 -23.78 2.14
N GLU A 243 -0.50 -24.96 2.69
CA GLU A 243 0.18 -25.08 3.98
C GLU A 243 1.61 -24.55 3.93
N GLN A 244 2.33 -24.76 2.82
CA GLN A 244 3.63 -24.12 2.60
C GLN A 244 3.54 -22.60 2.49
N LEU A 245 2.45 -22.07 1.92
CA LEU A 245 2.20 -20.62 1.87
C LEU A 245 1.81 -20.05 3.22
N LYS A 246 1.02 -20.78 4.03
CA LYS A 246 0.71 -20.41 5.41
C LYS A 246 1.98 -20.33 6.27
N SER A 247 2.95 -21.22 6.03
CA SER A 247 4.25 -21.24 6.73
C SER A 247 5.30 -20.27 6.15
N ARG A 248 5.14 -19.86 4.88
CA ARG A 248 5.92 -18.77 4.24
C ARG A 248 5.14 -17.46 4.32
N GLY A 249 5.16 -16.79 5.47
CA GLY A 249 4.61 -15.44 5.61
C GLY A 249 5.62 -14.33 5.32
N ILE A 250 5.12 -13.10 5.18
CA ILE A 250 5.95 -11.90 5.12
C ILE A 250 6.35 -11.52 6.54
N LYS A 251 7.61 -11.15 6.72
CA LYS A 251 8.07 -10.57 7.99
C LYS A 251 8.09 -9.04 7.86
N VAL A 252 7.53 -8.35 8.84
CA VAL A 252 7.66 -6.90 9.01
C VAL A 252 8.54 -6.65 10.22
N GLY A 253 9.62 -5.89 10.03
CA GLY A 253 10.45 -5.43 11.13
C GLY A 253 9.77 -4.28 11.86
N VAL A 254 9.67 -4.33 13.17
CA VAL A 254 9.01 -3.29 13.99
C VAL A 254 10.05 -2.69 14.94
N LEU A 255 10.33 -1.41 14.79
CA LEU A 255 11.34 -0.68 15.58
C LEU A 255 10.65 0.31 16.52
N LEU A 256 10.59 -0.03 17.81
CA LEU A 256 9.90 0.78 18.82
C LEU A 256 10.80 0.98 20.05
N PRO A 257 10.65 2.09 20.80
CA PRO A 257 11.36 2.29 22.07
C PRO A 257 10.62 1.55 23.17
N LEU A 258 10.83 0.23 23.25
CA LEU A 258 10.19 -0.64 24.24
C LEU A 258 10.81 -0.48 25.62
N MET A 259 12.05 0.02 25.68
CA MET A 259 12.76 0.32 26.93
C MET A 259 12.78 -0.91 27.85
N LEU A 260 13.09 -2.09 27.30
CA LEU A 260 12.97 -3.37 28.00
C LEU A 260 13.96 -3.49 29.18
N ASN A 261 15.07 -2.76 29.11
CA ASN A 261 16.13 -2.75 30.12
C ASN A 261 15.84 -1.82 31.32
N THR A 262 14.69 -1.12 31.34
CA THR A 262 14.26 -0.32 32.49
C THR A 262 13.02 -0.92 33.15
N GLU A 263 12.94 -0.73 34.46
CA GLU A 263 11.78 -1.07 35.28
C GLU A 263 10.70 0.02 35.26
N SER A 264 11.00 1.22 34.71
CA SER A 264 10.09 2.36 34.67
C SER A 264 8.95 2.15 33.65
N MET A 265 7.77 1.79 34.15
CA MET A 265 6.55 1.67 33.32
C MET A 265 6.22 2.92 32.49
N PRO A 266 6.32 4.17 33.02
CA PRO A 266 6.12 5.37 32.20
C PRO A 266 7.06 5.44 30.98
N SER A 267 8.30 4.96 31.13
CA SER A 267 9.28 4.96 30.03
C SER A 267 8.94 3.93 28.94
N ARG A 268 8.27 2.83 29.33
CA ARG A 268 7.88 1.72 28.44
C ARG A 268 6.53 1.95 27.75
N ALA A 269 5.65 2.74 28.37
CA ALA A 269 4.26 2.91 27.96
C ALA A 269 4.13 3.26 26.47
N LEU A 270 4.93 4.23 25.99
CA LEU A 270 4.92 4.66 24.60
C LEU A 270 5.13 3.51 23.62
N GLY A 271 6.25 2.78 23.73
CA GLY A 271 6.57 1.68 22.82
C GLY A 271 5.58 0.52 22.91
N LEU A 272 5.08 0.23 24.12
CA LEU A 272 4.09 -0.83 24.33
C LEU A 272 2.74 -0.47 23.69
N GLU A 273 2.27 0.77 23.80
CA GLU A 273 1.01 1.20 23.18
C GLU A 273 1.04 1.04 21.67
N PHE A 274 2.12 1.44 21.01
CA PHE A 274 2.33 1.20 19.57
C PHE A 274 2.29 -0.30 19.25
N LEU A 275 3.03 -1.10 20.02
CA LEU A 275 3.12 -2.55 19.80
C LEU A 275 1.76 -3.24 19.95
N GLU A 276 0.96 -2.86 20.95
CA GLU A 276 -0.39 -3.39 21.17
C GLU A 276 -1.30 -3.11 19.95
N GLY A 277 -1.24 -1.89 19.40
CA GLY A 277 -1.99 -1.51 18.19
C GLY A 277 -1.54 -2.28 16.95
N ILE A 278 -0.22 -2.37 16.74
CA ILE A 278 0.38 -3.12 15.63
C ILE A 278 0.00 -4.61 15.69
N GLN A 279 0.10 -5.22 16.88
CA GLN A 279 -0.20 -6.63 17.06
C GLN A 279 -1.68 -6.92 16.78
N LEU A 280 -2.59 -6.06 17.25
CA LEU A 280 -4.02 -6.22 16.99
C LEU A 280 -4.34 -6.18 15.49
N ALA A 281 -3.74 -5.25 14.73
CA ALA A 281 -3.92 -5.18 13.27
C ALA A 281 -3.44 -6.47 12.58
N VAL A 282 -2.26 -6.98 12.96
CA VAL A 282 -1.71 -8.23 12.41
C VAL A 282 -2.56 -9.44 12.77
N ASP A 283 -3.06 -9.52 14.00
CA ASP A 283 -3.89 -10.64 14.45
C ASP A 283 -5.22 -10.68 13.66
N GLU A 284 -5.87 -9.53 13.47
CA GLU A 284 -7.09 -9.43 12.68
C GLU A 284 -6.87 -9.80 11.20
N TYR A 285 -5.77 -9.33 10.62
CA TYR A 285 -5.38 -9.69 9.27
C TYR A 285 -5.10 -11.19 9.14
N ASN A 286 -4.29 -11.74 10.06
CA ASN A 286 -3.94 -13.14 10.07
C ASN A 286 -5.13 -14.06 10.33
N GLN A 287 -6.19 -13.64 11.01
CA GLN A 287 -7.40 -14.45 11.14
C GLN A 287 -8.15 -14.60 9.81
N LYS A 288 -8.14 -13.56 8.97
CA LYS A 288 -8.93 -13.51 7.73
C LYS A 288 -8.14 -14.01 6.51
N MET A 289 -6.83 -13.81 6.50
CA MET A 289 -6.01 -14.00 5.32
C MET A 289 -5.31 -15.36 5.30
N PRO A 290 -5.21 -16.03 4.13
CA PRO A 290 -4.46 -17.28 4.00
C PRO A 290 -2.96 -17.05 4.16
N PHE A 291 -2.48 -15.88 3.73
CA PHE A 291 -1.10 -15.45 3.79
C PHE A 291 -0.86 -14.73 5.11
N LYS A 292 0.13 -15.18 5.88
CA LYS A 292 0.38 -14.65 7.23
C LYS A 292 1.45 -13.57 7.23
N VAL A 293 1.30 -12.61 8.13
CA VAL A 293 2.31 -11.61 8.44
C VAL A 293 2.88 -11.91 9.83
N PHE A 294 4.20 -11.87 9.93
CA PHE A 294 4.96 -12.09 11.15
C PHE A 294 5.70 -10.81 11.54
N LEU A 295 5.80 -10.54 12.84
CA LEU A 295 6.51 -9.39 13.36
C LEU A 295 7.90 -9.78 13.86
N ASP A 296 8.91 -8.98 13.52
CA ASP A 296 10.25 -9.03 14.12
C ASP A 296 10.45 -7.72 14.89
N VAL A 297 10.08 -7.75 16.16
CA VAL A 297 10.03 -6.57 17.02
C VAL A 297 11.39 -6.33 17.67
N ARG A 298 11.92 -5.12 17.51
CA ARG A 298 13.22 -4.71 18.03
C ARG A 298 13.09 -3.48 18.93
N ASP A 299 13.69 -3.58 20.12
CA ASP A 299 13.76 -2.47 21.06
C ASP A 299 14.88 -1.51 20.67
N THR A 300 14.50 -0.31 20.26
CA THR A 300 15.42 0.76 19.86
C THR A 300 16.05 1.49 21.05
N GLU A 301 15.43 1.44 22.23
CA GLU A 301 15.85 2.19 23.43
C GLU A 301 16.03 3.71 23.22
N ARG A 302 15.44 4.28 22.16
CA ARG A 302 15.69 5.66 21.71
C ARG A 302 17.17 5.97 21.42
N ASP A 303 17.96 4.95 21.07
CA ASP A 303 19.39 5.08 20.77
C ASP A 303 19.62 5.06 19.24
N PRO A 304 20.02 6.19 18.62
CA PRO A 304 20.22 6.25 17.17
C PRO A 304 21.26 5.26 16.63
N SER A 305 22.32 4.97 17.39
CA SER A 305 23.39 4.07 16.97
C SER A 305 22.96 2.61 17.04
N LYS A 306 22.22 2.24 18.09
CA LYS A 306 21.59 0.94 18.23
C LYS A 306 20.56 0.73 17.13
N THR A 307 19.71 1.72 16.88
CA THR A 307 18.67 1.67 15.85
C THR A 307 19.25 1.46 14.46
N ALA A 308 20.34 2.15 14.10
CA ALA A 308 21.05 1.91 12.84
C ALA A 308 21.52 0.45 12.68
N ARG A 309 22.07 -0.16 13.74
CA ARG A 309 22.47 -1.58 13.72
C ARG A 309 21.28 -2.53 13.59
N LEU A 310 20.18 -2.25 14.29
CA LEU A 310 18.96 -3.05 14.22
C LEU A 310 18.34 -3.02 12.81
N VAL A 311 18.29 -1.84 12.19
CA VAL A 311 17.82 -1.70 10.80
C VAL A 311 18.73 -2.46 9.83
N ALA A 312 20.06 -2.38 9.99
CA ALA A 312 20.99 -3.13 9.16
C ALA A 312 20.79 -4.66 9.25
N ASP A 313 20.56 -5.17 10.46
CA ASP A 313 20.26 -6.60 10.71
C ASP A 313 18.95 -7.02 10.05
N LEU A 314 17.86 -6.28 10.30
CA LEU A 314 16.56 -6.55 9.68
C LEU A 314 16.61 -6.49 8.15
N CYS A 315 17.34 -5.52 7.57
CA CYS A 315 17.47 -5.40 6.12
C CYS A 315 18.25 -6.56 5.47
N SER A 316 19.09 -7.24 6.25
CA SER A 316 19.88 -8.40 5.80
C SER A 316 19.06 -9.69 5.78
N ASP A 317 17.93 -9.77 6.49
CA ASP A 317 16.99 -10.89 6.42
C ASP A 317 16.08 -10.75 5.18
N GLU A 318 16.28 -11.62 4.19
CA GLU A 318 15.47 -11.65 2.94
C GLU A 318 13.97 -11.83 3.19
N LYS A 319 13.56 -12.32 4.37
CA LYS A 319 12.13 -12.44 4.73
C LYS A 319 11.52 -11.13 5.17
N VAL A 320 12.32 -10.16 5.62
CA VAL A 320 11.84 -8.82 6.00
C VAL A 320 11.52 -8.03 4.75
N SER A 321 10.24 -7.71 4.58
CA SER A 321 9.72 -7.04 3.38
C SER A 321 9.43 -5.56 3.58
N ALA A 322 9.24 -5.12 4.82
CA ALA A 322 9.05 -3.72 5.21
C ALA A 322 9.47 -3.50 6.66
N LEU A 323 9.72 -2.24 7.02
CA LEU A 323 9.99 -1.78 8.38
C LEU A 323 8.92 -0.77 8.80
N LEU A 324 8.35 -0.96 9.99
CA LEU A 324 7.52 0.02 10.69
C LEU A 324 8.34 0.61 11.83
N GLY A 325 8.48 1.93 11.82
CA GLY A 325 9.35 2.67 12.71
C GLY A 325 10.76 2.86 12.13
N PRO A 326 11.66 3.55 12.83
CA PRO A 326 11.51 4.11 14.17
C PRO A 326 10.47 5.24 14.28
N ILE A 327 10.09 5.63 15.50
CA ILE A 327 9.04 6.63 15.75
C ILE A 327 9.58 8.05 16.01
N SER A 328 10.89 8.19 16.25
CA SER A 328 11.53 9.48 16.53
C SER A 328 12.45 9.93 15.39
N SER A 329 12.46 11.23 15.09
CA SER A 329 13.16 11.79 13.94
C SER A 329 14.67 11.49 13.92
N ASN A 330 15.35 11.62 15.07
CA ASN A 330 16.78 11.37 15.18
C ASN A 330 17.16 9.91 14.91
N GLU A 331 16.33 8.95 15.34
CA GLU A 331 16.53 7.53 15.06
C GLU A 331 16.24 7.17 13.60
N VAL A 332 15.26 7.84 12.99
CA VAL A 332 14.99 7.66 11.55
C VAL A 332 16.16 8.22 10.74
N PHE A 333 16.68 9.41 11.05
CA PHE A 333 17.85 9.97 10.36
C PHE A 333 19.09 9.07 10.44
N SER A 334 19.31 8.39 11.56
CA SER A 334 20.47 7.50 11.71
C SER A 334 20.35 6.17 10.96
N SER A 335 19.15 5.79 10.52
CA SER A 335 18.87 4.43 10.03
C SER A 335 18.21 4.36 8.65
N ALA A 336 17.51 5.40 8.23
CA ALA A 336 16.78 5.45 6.95
C ALA A 336 17.70 5.26 5.73
N GLY A 337 18.91 5.83 5.75
CA GLY A 337 19.88 5.63 4.66
C GLY A 337 20.21 4.15 4.43
N ILE A 338 20.36 3.39 5.52
CA ILE A 338 20.64 1.94 5.49
C ILE A 338 19.46 1.19 4.86
N SER A 339 18.24 1.50 5.30
CA SER A 339 17.02 0.88 4.75
C SER A 339 16.89 1.15 3.26
N ASN A 340 17.16 2.39 2.85
CA ASN A 340 17.06 2.82 1.47
C ASN A 340 18.10 2.16 0.56
N GLU A 341 19.37 2.12 0.98
CA GLU A 341 20.44 1.43 0.24
C GLU A 341 20.16 -0.07 0.07
N ARG A 342 19.50 -0.70 1.05
CA ARG A 342 19.11 -2.12 1.02
C ARG A 342 17.77 -2.36 0.32
N GLY A 343 17.11 -1.29 -0.16
CA GLY A 343 15.82 -1.33 -0.84
C GLY A 343 14.70 -1.90 0.02
N VAL A 344 14.72 -1.67 1.34
CA VAL A 344 13.63 -2.07 2.27
C VAL A 344 12.77 -0.84 2.57
N PRO A 345 11.46 -0.86 2.27
CA PRO A 345 10.60 0.25 2.62
C PRO A 345 10.53 0.43 4.14
N LEU A 346 10.79 1.66 4.59
CA LEU A 346 10.68 2.08 5.99
C LEU A 346 9.58 3.14 6.10
N ILE A 347 8.57 2.85 6.92
CA ILE A 347 7.47 3.76 7.21
C ILE A 347 7.59 4.20 8.67
N THR A 348 7.81 5.49 8.90
CA THR A 348 7.78 6.06 10.25
C THR A 348 6.38 6.62 10.54
N PRO A 349 5.76 6.26 11.68
CA PRO A 349 4.41 6.69 12.00
C PRO A 349 4.32 8.14 12.51
N THR A 350 5.37 8.63 13.18
CA THR A 350 5.29 9.89 13.96
C THR A 350 6.53 10.78 13.85
N ALA A 351 7.53 10.46 13.04
CA ALA A 351 8.71 11.32 12.91
C ALA A 351 8.40 12.55 12.03
N THR A 352 8.33 13.72 12.65
CA THR A 352 7.83 14.97 12.04
C THR A 352 8.90 15.81 11.35
N ALA A 353 10.18 15.49 11.50
CA ALA A 353 11.24 16.34 10.93
C ALA A 353 11.18 16.35 9.40
N THR A 354 11.27 17.54 8.80
CA THR A 354 11.35 17.69 7.34
C THR A 354 12.63 17.05 6.79
N GLY A 355 12.51 16.43 5.62
CA GLY A 355 13.65 15.86 4.90
C GLY A 355 13.93 14.38 5.19
N ILE A 356 13.20 13.75 6.12
CA ILE A 356 13.31 12.30 6.37
C ILE A 356 12.98 11.51 5.10
N ALA A 357 11.82 11.74 4.47
CA ALA A 357 11.45 11.02 3.26
C ALA A 357 12.35 11.34 2.06
N ALA A 358 13.04 12.50 2.08
CA ALA A 358 13.98 12.91 1.04
C ALA A 358 15.28 12.07 1.03
N ILE A 359 15.55 11.29 2.09
CA ILE A 359 16.69 10.37 2.17
C ILE A 359 16.66 9.33 1.03
N GLY A 360 15.49 8.91 0.59
CA GLY A 360 15.38 8.09 -0.61
C GLY A 360 14.00 7.49 -0.89
N PRO A 361 13.85 6.80 -2.05
CA PRO A 361 12.57 6.31 -2.54
C PRO A 361 11.91 5.23 -1.67
N TYR A 362 12.63 4.63 -0.74
CA TYR A 362 12.10 3.62 0.18
C TYR A 362 11.67 4.19 1.54
N ILE A 363 11.74 5.51 1.74
CA ILE A 363 11.45 6.15 3.03
C ILE A 363 10.14 6.91 2.97
N PHE A 364 9.26 6.64 3.92
CA PHE A 364 7.89 7.17 3.99
C PHE A 364 7.60 7.75 5.38
N GLN A 365 6.97 8.93 5.41
CA GLN A 365 6.49 9.57 6.64
C GLN A 365 4.96 9.53 6.66
N ALA A 366 4.38 8.66 7.49
CA ALA A 366 2.93 8.51 7.60
C ALA A 366 2.27 9.68 8.35
N ASN A 367 3.05 10.57 8.95
CA ASN A 367 2.61 11.85 9.49
C ASN A 367 3.10 13.01 8.60
N PRO A 368 2.36 14.13 8.55
CA PRO A 368 2.84 15.36 7.94
C PRO A 368 4.06 15.91 8.68
N ASP A 369 5.05 16.38 7.92
CA ASP A 369 6.24 17.04 8.46
C ASP A 369 5.98 18.51 8.83
N TYR A 370 6.97 19.19 9.41
CA TYR A 370 6.82 20.59 9.81
C TYR A 370 6.60 21.55 8.62
N ASP A 371 7.15 21.24 7.44
CA ASP A 371 6.98 22.06 6.24
C ASP A 371 5.52 22.01 5.77
N ILE A 372 4.96 20.81 5.59
CA ILE A 372 3.55 20.63 5.21
C ILE A 372 2.61 21.30 6.22
N ARG A 373 2.83 21.10 7.53
CA ARG A 373 2.01 21.70 8.60
C ARG A 373 1.93 23.22 8.51
N ALA A 374 3.07 23.86 8.31
CA ALA A 374 3.15 25.32 8.24
C ALA A 374 2.55 25.87 6.94
N ARG A 375 2.82 25.23 5.79
CA ARG A 375 2.27 25.65 4.51
C ARG A 375 0.75 25.51 4.47
N ASP A 376 0.23 24.40 4.99
CA ASP A 376 -1.22 24.17 5.01
C ASP A 376 -1.94 25.15 5.93
N ALA A 377 -1.32 25.55 7.04
CA ALA A 377 -1.85 26.61 7.90
C ALA A 377 -1.95 27.95 7.15
N ALA A 378 -0.91 28.34 6.40
CA ALA A 378 -0.91 29.56 5.59
C ALA A 378 -1.94 29.49 4.45
N ALA A 379 -1.98 28.36 3.73
CA ALA A 379 -2.92 28.12 2.65
C ALA A 379 -4.38 28.13 3.13
N PHE A 380 -4.67 27.54 4.29
CA PHE A 380 -6.00 27.59 4.90
C PHE A 380 -6.40 29.02 5.23
N ALA A 381 -5.52 29.78 5.85
CA ALA A 381 -5.79 31.16 6.20
C ALA A 381 -6.07 32.04 4.97
N TRP A 382 -5.28 31.87 3.91
CA TRP A 382 -5.44 32.61 2.67
C TRP A 382 -6.70 32.22 1.88
N ASN A 383 -6.89 30.92 1.63
CA ASN A 383 -7.95 30.41 0.74
C ASN A 383 -9.30 30.32 1.44
N THR A 384 -9.32 29.92 2.72
CA THR A 384 -10.56 29.63 3.46
C THR A 384 -10.98 30.80 4.34
N LEU A 385 -10.05 31.40 5.08
CA LEU A 385 -10.37 32.54 5.96
C LEU A 385 -10.33 33.90 5.23
N GLY A 386 -9.77 33.95 4.01
CA GLY A 386 -9.64 35.18 3.24
C GLY A 386 -8.58 36.14 3.79
N ALA A 387 -7.68 35.68 4.65
CA ALA A 387 -6.61 36.48 5.23
C ALA A 387 -5.66 37.01 4.15
N ARG A 388 -5.22 38.26 4.28
CA ARG A 388 -4.27 38.92 3.38
C ARG A 388 -3.06 39.47 4.11
N THR A 389 -3.24 39.82 5.38
CA THR A 389 -2.20 40.33 6.27
C THR A 389 -1.91 39.32 7.37
N PHE A 390 -0.63 39.05 7.60
CA PHE A 390 -0.18 37.95 8.43
C PHE A 390 0.88 38.41 9.42
N ALA A 391 0.96 37.72 10.55
CA ALA A 391 2.08 37.84 11.47
C ALA A 391 2.46 36.47 12.03
N VAL A 392 3.68 36.37 12.56
CA VAL A 392 4.17 35.18 13.26
C VAL A 392 4.64 35.55 14.66
N LEU A 393 4.29 34.74 15.65
CA LEU A 393 4.88 34.72 16.99
C LEU A 393 5.35 33.30 17.29
N ALA A 394 6.65 33.05 17.25
CA ALA A 394 7.21 31.70 17.33
C ALA A 394 8.36 31.59 18.35
N PRO A 395 8.59 30.40 18.94
CA PRO A 395 9.74 30.19 19.79
C PRO A 395 11.04 30.16 18.98
N THR A 396 12.16 30.48 19.63
CA THR A 396 13.50 30.50 19.01
C THR A 396 14.14 29.11 18.83
N ASP A 397 13.47 28.05 19.25
CA ASP A 397 13.92 26.68 19.03
C ASP A 397 13.84 26.28 17.54
N ASP A 398 14.50 25.18 17.19
CA ASP A 398 14.66 24.77 15.79
C ASP A 398 13.32 24.41 15.13
N ILE A 399 12.38 23.86 15.90
CA ILE A 399 11.04 23.48 15.42
C ILE A 399 10.22 24.74 15.14
N GLY A 400 10.18 25.67 16.09
CA GLY A 400 9.50 26.97 15.95
C GLY A 400 10.02 27.77 14.77
N LYS A 401 11.34 27.80 14.58
CA LYS A 401 11.98 28.43 13.41
C LYS A 401 11.55 27.79 12.10
N GLN A 402 11.64 26.46 12.00
CA GLN A 402 11.28 25.75 10.78
C GLN A 402 9.81 25.96 10.38
N LEU A 403 8.90 25.90 11.36
CA LEU A 403 7.48 26.16 11.16
C LEU A 403 7.23 27.60 10.71
N ALA A 404 7.84 28.58 11.39
CA ALA A 404 7.71 29.99 11.05
C ALA A 404 8.23 30.29 9.64
N GLU A 405 9.43 29.81 9.29
CA GLU A 405 10.05 30.01 7.98
C GLU A 405 9.19 29.43 6.86
N SER A 406 8.69 28.21 7.04
CA SER A 406 7.83 27.52 6.05
C SER A 406 6.49 28.24 5.89
N PHE A 407 5.89 28.74 6.99
CA PHE A 407 4.66 29.53 6.97
C PHE A 407 4.87 30.85 6.22
N ILE A 408 5.94 31.58 6.54
CA ILE A 408 6.28 32.87 5.89
C ILE A 408 6.49 32.68 4.39
N ALA A 409 7.24 31.64 4.00
CA ALA A 409 7.49 31.34 2.60
C ALA A 409 6.20 31.08 1.82
N GLU A 410 5.24 30.34 2.42
CA GLU A 410 3.95 30.07 1.79
C GLU A 410 3.04 31.29 1.76
N VAL A 411 3.01 32.11 2.81
CA VAL A 411 2.28 33.39 2.77
C VAL A 411 2.78 34.26 1.61
N GLN A 412 4.10 34.36 1.46
CA GLN A 412 4.72 35.13 0.37
C GLN A 412 4.41 34.51 -1.01
N SER A 413 4.43 33.18 -1.14
CA SER A 413 4.12 32.48 -2.39
C SER A 413 2.66 32.72 -2.83
N LEU A 414 1.75 32.83 -1.87
CA LEU A 414 0.32 33.11 -2.08
C LEU A 414 0.03 34.60 -2.33
N GLY A 415 0.99 35.50 -2.11
CA GLY A 415 0.84 36.94 -2.26
C GLY A 415 0.32 37.67 -1.03
N GLY A 416 0.38 37.06 0.15
CA GLY A 416 0.06 37.69 1.44
C GLY A 416 1.17 38.61 1.95
N GLU A 417 0.76 39.59 2.75
CA GLU A 417 1.67 40.57 3.36
C GLU A 417 2.04 40.14 4.79
N MET A 418 3.35 40.02 5.07
CA MET A 418 3.86 39.82 6.43
C MET A 418 4.01 41.16 7.15
N ILE A 419 3.16 41.43 8.14
CA ILE A 419 3.17 42.64 8.97
C ILE A 419 4.30 42.59 9.99
N ASP A 420 4.47 41.44 10.65
CA ASP A 420 5.55 41.25 11.62
C ASP A 420 5.91 39.78 11.86
N ILE A 421 7.13 39.56 12.32
CA ILE A 421 7.65 38.27 12.78
C ILE A 421 8.32 38.52 14.12
N GLN A 422 7.83 37.88 15.16
CA GLN A 422 8.33 37.99 16.51
C GLN A 422 8.78 36.64 17.06
N TRP A 423 9.84 36.67 17.86
CA TRP A 423 10.49 35.49 18.41
C TRP A 423 10.54 35.57 19.91
N TYR A 424 10.28 34.45 20.59
CA TYR A 424 10.39 34.36 22.05
C TYR A 424 11.21 33.13 22.45
N ALA A 425 11.82 33.15 23.64
CA ALA A 425 12.49 31.97 24.17
C ALA A 425 11.45 30.96 24.67
N SER A 426 11.57 29.68 24.32
CA SER A 426 10.63 28.63 24.75
C SER A 426 10.51 28.60 26.28
N GLY A 427 9.29 28.50 26.79
CA GLY A 427 9.00 28.64 28.23
C GLY A 427 9.04 30.08 28.79
N SER A 428 9.16 31.11 27.94
CA SER A 428 9.05 32.51 28.38
C SER A 428 7.68 32.79 29.01
N THR A 429 7.66 33.56 30.09
CA THR A 429 6.45 34.00 30.79
C THR A 429 6.11 35.47 30.50
N ASP A 430 6.97 36.19 29.79
CA ASP A 430 6.82 37.60 29.43
C ASP A 430 7.08 37.79 27.93
N LEU A 431 6.04 38.25 27.22
CA LEU A 431 6.05 38.47 25.77
C LEU A 431 5.81 39.97 25.45
N ARG A 432 6.01 40.85 26.43
CA ARG A 432 5.66 42.27 26.31
C ARG A 432 6.47 42.97 25.22
N SER A 433 7.75 42.68 25.06
CA SER A 433 8.60 43.28 24.02
C SER A 433 8.08 42.93 22.63
N GLU A 434 7.82 41.65 22.41
CA GLU A 434 7.42 41.07 21.14
C GLU A 434 6.05 41.63 20.72
N LEU A 435 5.08 41.57 21.64
CA LEU A 435 3.72 42.01 21.38
C LEU A 435 3.59 43.53 21.28
N THR A 436 4.40 44.31 22.01
CA THR A 436 4.47 45.77 21.83
C THR A 436 4.99 46.13 20.43
N SER A 437 6.03 45.44 19.96
CA SER A 437 6.57 45.63 18.61
C SER A 437 5.54 45.29 17.54
N MET A 438 4.92 44.11 17.64
CA MET A 438 3.89 43.65 16.70
C MET A 438 2.69 44.58 16.65
N ARG A 439 2.20 44.97 17.82
CA ARG A 439 1.10 45.92 17.96
C ARG A 439 1.40 47.24 17.25
N ARG A 440 2.60 47.81 17.47
CA ARG A 440 3.00 49.07 16.85
C ARG A 440 2.97 48.99 15.31
N LYS A 441 3.51 47.91 14.73
CA LYS A 441 3.52 47.72 13.27
C LYS A 441 2.11 47.51 12.71
N ALA A 442 1.27 46.77 13.41
CA ALA A 442 -0.14 46.60 13.03
C ALA A 442 -0.91 47.93 13.07
N LEU A 443 -0.73 48.75 14.11
CA LEU A 443 -1.38 50.06 14.21
C LEU A 443 -0.94 51.02 13.09
N MET A 444 0.33 50.98 12.67
CA MET A 444 0.83 51.80 11.56
C MET A 444 0.17 51.46 10.21
N LYS A 445 -0.39 50.26 10.07
CA LYS A 445 -1.09 49.79 8.87
C LYS A 445 -2.59 50.06 8.91
N LEU A 446 -3.13 50.40 10.08
CA LEU A 446 -4.54 50.75 10.21
C LEU A 446 -4.78 52.18 9.73
N GLU A 447 -5.66 52.29 8.74
CA GLU A 447 -6.37 53.53 8.48
C GLU A 447 -7.56 53.61 9.44
N VAL A 448 -7.52 54.56 10.37
CA VAL A 448 -8.60 54.78 11.31
C VAL A 448 -9.36 56.06 10.95
N PRO A 449 -10.70 56.04 11.03
CA PRO A 449 -11.48 57.27 10.92
C PRO A 449 -11.16 58.16 12.12
N THR A 450 -10.62 59.33 11.83
CA THR A 450 -10.22 60.35 12.79
C THR A 450 -11.08 61.59 12.62
N ILE A 451 -11.19 62.34 13.71
CA ILE A 451 -11.75 63.68 13.72
C ILE A 451 -10.60 64.64 14.01
N ASN A 452 -10.41 65.62 13.13
CA ASN A 452 -9.44 66.69 13.33
C ASN A 452 -10.01 67.67 14.37
N LEU A 453 -9.36 67.78 15.54
CA LEU A 453 -9.76 68.66 16.63
C LEU A 453 -9.04 70.02 16.61
N GLY A 454 -8.16 70.26 15.63
CA GLY A 454 -7.35 71.48 15.52
C GLY A 454 -7.97 72.62 14.71
N ALA A 455 -8.97 72.37 13.86
CA ALA A 455 -9.56 73.41 13.01
C ALA A 455 -10.93 73.88 13.51
N LYS A 456 -11.01 75.08 14.10
CA LYS A 456 -12.24 75.89 14.35
C LYS A 456 -13.52 75.07 14.61
N MET A 457 -13.47 74.07 15.49
CA MET A 457 -14.64 73.28 15.83
C MET A 457 -15.64 74.19 16.57
N ARG A 458 -16.90 74.21 16.14
CA ARG A 458 -17.89 75.10 16.77
C ARG A 458 -18.17 74.62 18.19
N GLN A 459 -18.42 75.54 19.14
CA GLN A 459 -18.80 75.16 20.51
C GLN A 459 -20.02 74.22 20.54
N SER A 460 -20.93 74.35 19.58
CA SER A 460 -22.07 73.45 19.39
C SER A 460 -21.68 72.01 19.04
N GLU A 461 -20.55 71.80 18.37
CA GLU A 461 -20.01 70.48 18.04
C GLU A 461 -19.30 69.88 19.25
N LEU A 462 -18.46 70.66 19.95
CA LEU A 462 -17.82 70.27 21.21
C LEU A 462 -18.84 69.81 22.27
N ASN A 463 -19.95 70.52 22.40
CA ASN A 463 -21.03 70.13 23.30
C ASN A 463 -21.67 68.78 22.91
N LYS A 464 -21.63 68.37 21.63
CA LYS A 464 -22.07 67.03 21.22
C LYS A 464 -21.12 65.95 21.73
N PHE A 465 -19.80 66.17 21.70
CA PHE A 465 -18.81 65.21 22.23
C PHE A 465 -19.04 64.97 23.73
N ILE A 466 -19.13 66.05 24.51
CA ILE A 466 -19.33 65.98 25.96
C ILE A 466 -20.67 65.30 26.29
N LYS A 467 -21.75 65.64 25.57
CA LYS A 467 -23.08 65.02 25.74
C LYS A 467 -23.05 63.50 25.48
N TRP A 468 -22.16 63.04 24.61
CA TRP A 468 -21.99 61.63 24.27
C TRP A 468 -20.90 60.93 25.09
N GLY A 469 -20.43 61.55 26.18
CA GLY A 469 -19.59 60.90 27.19
C GLY A 469 -18.09 61.03 26.96
N VAL A 470 -17.64 61.90 26.06
CA VAL A 470 -16.20 62.18 25.90
C VAL A 470 -15.73 63.03 27.09
N ASP A 471 -14.66 62.62 27.78
CA ASP A 471 -14.10 63.38 28.91
C ASP A 471 -13.58 64.74 28.40
N GLN A 472 -14.06 65.81 29.04
CA GLN A 472 -13.73 67.18 28.66
C GLN A 472 -12.22 67.44 28.73
N ARG A 473 -11.49 66.84 29.67
CA ARG A 473 -10.04 67.02 29.81
C ARG A 473 -9.27 66.42 28.64
N ILE A 474 -9.74 65.28 28.11
CA ILE A 474 -9.16 64.64 26.92
C ILE A 474 -9.40 65.54 25.71
N LEU A 475 -10.63 66.07 25.59
CA LEU A 475 -11.01 66.93 24.48
C LEU A 475 -10.19 68.24 24.47
N ASP A 476 -10.08 68.91 25.62
CA ASP A 476 -9.30 70.14 25.79
C ASP A 476 -7.82 69.90 25.43
N SER A 477 -7.24 68.78 25.89
CA SER A 477 -5.86 68.41 25.58
C SER A 477 -5.61 68.12 24.10
N LEU A 478 -6.57 67.50 23.41
CA LEU A 478 -6.47 67.20 21.97
C LEU A 478 -6.63 68.47 21.12
N ILE A 479 -7.49 69.39 21.53
CA ILE A 479 -7.71 70.68 20.86
C ILE A 479 -6.50 71.59 21.01
N GLU A 480 -5.96 71.73 22.23
CA GLU A 480 -4.77 72.56 22.50
C GLU A 480 -3.57 72.16 21.64
N ARG A 481 -3.47 70.86 21.30
CA ARG A 481 -2.37 70.29 20.52
C ARG A 481 -2.69 70.14 19.02
N GLU A 482 -3.86 70.60 18.59
CA GLU A 482 -4.36 70.51 17.21
C GLU A 482 -4.28 69.07 16.63
N LEU A 483 -4.59 68.06 17.45
CA LEU A 483 -4.44 66.65 17.07
C LEU A 483 -5.68 66.06 16.40
N SER A 484 -5.46 65.19 15.42
CA SER A 484 -6.48 64.24 14.95
C SER A 484 -6.64 63.12 15.98
N ALA A 485 -7.89 62.78 16.33
CA ALA A 485 -8.19 61.71 17.28
C ALA A 485 -9.10 60.64 16.64
N PRO A 486 -8.81 59.33 16.83
CA PRO A 486 -9.69 58.28 16.36
C PRO A 486 -11.09 58.40 16.96
N VAL A 487 -12.12 58.16 16.15
CA VAL A 487 -13.50 58.18 16.63
C VAL A 487 -13.76 57.17 17.74
N THR A 488 -12.99 56.08 17.78
CA THR A 488 -13.05 55.06 18.82
C THR A 488 -12.46 55.51 20.15
N LEU A 489 -11.46 56.40 20.13
CA LEU A 489 -10.93 57.03 21.33
C LEU A 489 -11.95 57.99 21.95
N LEU A 490 -12.68 58.71 21.10
CA LEU A 490 -13.65 59.71 21.53
C LEU A 490 -14.96 59.06 22.00
N PHE A 491 -15.53 58.14 21.22
CA PHE A 491 -16.90 57.64 21.41
C PHE A 491 -16.98 56.12 21.69
N GLY A 492 -15.85 55.46 21.95
CA GLY A 492 -15.77 54.02 22.17
C GLY A 492 -16.02 53.20 20.89
N GLN A 493 -16.28 51.90 21.01
CA GLN A 493 -16.35 50.98 19.85
C GLN A 493 -17.43 51.33 18.82
N ARG A 494 -18.51 52.01 19.20
CA ARG A 494 -19.56 52.49 18.28
C ARG A 494 -19.24 53.86 17.67
N GLY A 495 -18.01 54.33 17.82
CA GLY A 495 -17.66 55.72 17.57
C GLY A 495 -17.87 56.19 16.13
N LYS A 496 -17.68 55.32 15.14
CA LYS A 496 -17.98 55.64 13.74
C LYS A 496 -19.47 55.92 13.54
N ILE A 497 -20.33 55.04 14.03
CA ILE A 497 -21.81 55.18 13.95
C ILE A 497 -22.27 56.43 14.68
N ILE A 498 -21.68 56.72 15.84
CA ILE A 498 -21.98 57.92 16.63
C ILE A 498 -21.54 59.18 15.86
N ALA A 499 -20.32 59.20 15.32
CA ALA A 499 -19.81 60.32 14.53
C ALA A 499 -20.66 60.58 13.27
N ASP A 500 -21.05 59.53 12.55
CA ASP A 500 -21.96 59.61 11.39
C ASP A 500 -23.33 60.18 11.80
N SER A 501 -23.92 59.69 12.89
CA SER A 501 -25.20 60.18 13.45
C SER A 501 -25.12 61.66 13.86
N LEU A 502 -23.98 62.08 14.39
CA LEU A 502 -23.72 63.46 14.79
C LEU A 502 -23.34 64.39 13.62
N LYS A 503 -23.17 63.81 12.41
CA LYS A 503 -22.71 64.47 11.18
C LYS A 503 -21.37 65.17 11.36
N ILE A 504 -20.45 64.54 12.09
CA ILE A 504 -19.10 65.06 12.30
C ILE A 504 -18.22 64.57 11.13
N PRO A 505 -17.51 65.47 10.41
CA PRO A 505 -16.63 65.05 9.32
C PRO A 505 -15.49 64.19 9.86
N MET A 506 -15.23 63.07 9.19
CA MET A 506 -14.16 62.12 9.52
C MET A 506 -13.17 62.03 8.36
N HIS A 507 -11.89 61.88 8.68
CA HIS A 507 -10.81 61.62 7.73
C HIS A 507 -10.14 60.29 8.04
N LEU A 508 -9.83 59.51 7.02
CA LEU A 508 -9.02 58.31 7.19
C LEU A 508 -7.56 58.74 7.31
N GLU A 509 -6.94 58.42 8.43
CA GLU A 509 -5.52 58.70 8.68
C GLU A 509 -4.83 57.44 9.20
N HIS A 510 -3.53 57.31 8.85
CA HIS A 510 -2.67 56.28 9.42
C HIS A 510 -2.35 56.63 10.88
N PHE A 511 -2.51 55.67 11.78
CA PHE A 511 -2.36 55.92 13.20
C PHE A 511 -0.88 56.04 13.62
N LYS A 512 -0.54 57.12 14.36
CA LYS A 512 0.86 57.48 14.70
C LYS A 512 1.27 57.25 16.15
N TYR A 513 0.32 56.91 17.03
CA TYR A 513 0.56 56.72 18.47
C TYR A 513 0.14 55.30 18.89
N ASP A 514 0.62 54.79 20.02
CA ASP A 514 0.19 53.48 20.54
C ASP A 514 -0.62 53.69 21.83
N SER A 515 -1.79 53.05 21.91
CA SER A 515 -2.65 53.04 23.10
C SER A 515 -3.42 51.73 23.18
N LEU A 516 -3.33 51.00 24.30
CA LEU A 516 -3.99 49.70 24.51
C LEU A 516 -5.52 49.74 24.32
N GLY A 517 -6.14 50.92 24.42
CA GLY A 517 -7.57 51.09 24.17
C GLY A 517 -8.01 50.89 22.71
N LEU A 518 -7.07 50.88 21.76
CA LEU A 518 -7.36 50.69 20.34
C LEU A 518 -7.07 49.25 19.90
N PRO A 519 -7.97 48.61 19.14
CA PRO A 519 -7.68 47.29 18.60
C PRO A 519 -6.63 47.35 17.49
N ALA A 520 -5.58 46.54 17.58
CA ALA A 520 -4.62 46.34 16.50
C ALA A 520 -5.13 45.23 15.57
N GLY A 521 -6.00 45.60 14.62
CA GLY A 521 -6.72 44.69 13.72
C GLY A 521 -6.25 44.66 12.27
N ALA A 522 -5.02 45.11 11.98
CA ALA A 522 -4.43 45.01 10.63
C ALA A 522 -3.69 43.68 10.38
N ILE A 523 -3.86 42.70 11.28
CA ILE A 523 -3.35 41.34 11.12
C ILE A 523 -4.59 40.46 11.04
N ASP A 524 -4.86 39.91 9.86
CA ASP A 524 -6.00 39.00 9.66
C ASP A 524 -5.73 37.66 10.36
N ALA A 525 -4.51 37.13 10.22
CA ALA A 525 -4.09 35.85 10.76
C ALA A 525 -2.72 35.93 11.46
N LEU A 526 -2.64 35.42 12.68
CA LEU A 526 -1.44 35.32 13.49
C LEU A 526 -1.10 33.84 13.69
N PHE A 527 0.00 33.40 13.10
CA PHE A 527 0.51 32.04 13.27
C PHE A 527 1.36 31.94 14.53
N VAL A 528 1.01 30.98 15.39
CA VAL A 528 1.57 30.82 16.73
C VAL A 528 1.93 29.35 16.97
N PRO A 529 3.03 28.87 16.38
CA PRO A 529 3.57 27.56 16.75
C PRO A 529 4.08 27.65 18.19
N ILE A 530 3.63 26.76 19.07
CA ILE A 530 4.08 26.68 20.47
C ILE A 530 4.85 25.39 20.68
N ALA A 531 5.80 25.38 21.62
CA ALA A 531 6.61 24.18 21.90
C ALA A 531 5.88 23.15 22.77
N SER A 532 4.83 23.57 23.49
CA SER A 532 4.05 22.76 24.43
C SER A 532 2.70 23.41 24.71
N SER A 533 1.68 22.61 25.03
CA SER A 533 0.36 23.11 25.44
C SER A 533 0.41 23.98 26.71
N GLU A 534 1.48 23.87 27.50
CA GLU A 534 1.74 24.71 28.67
C GLU A 534 1.96 26.19 28.33
N GLU A 535 2.27 26.54 27.08
CA GLU A 535 2.46 27.92 26.64
C GLU A 535 1.13 28.62 26.29
N ILE A 536 0.04 27.87 26.05
CA ILE A 536 -1.29 28.41 25.70
C ILE A 536 -1.75 29.54 26.63
N PRO A 537 -1.69 29.42 27.98
CA PRO A 537 -2.16 30.46 28.89
C PRO A 537 -1.37 31.76 28.74
N ILE A 538 -0.05 31.67 28.61
CA ILE A 538 0.86 32.82 28.55
C ILE A 538 0.67 33.55 27.22
N VAL A 539 0.68 32.81 26.10
CA VAL A 539 0.60 33.40 24.77
C VAL A 539 -0.78 34.01 24.52
N SER A 540 -1.86 33.27 24.77
CA SER A 540 -3.22 33.73 24.49
C SER A 540 -3.61 34.94 25.36
N SER A 541 -3.29 34.92 26.65
CA SER A 541 -3.63 36.03 27.56
C SER A 541 -2.89 37.32 27.20
N GLN A 542 -1.62 37.24 26.80
CA GLN A 542 -0.84 38.42 26.45
C GLN A 542 -1.26 38.99 25.09
N ILE A 543 -1.54 38.18 24.06
CA ILE A 543 -2.12 38.66 22.80
C ILE A 543 -3.40 39.46 23.09
N LYS A 544 -4.27 38.95 23.98
CA LYS A 544 -5.49 39.66 24.38
C LYS A 544 -5.20 40.95 25.14
N TYR A 545 -4.26 40.93 26.08
CA TYR A 545 -3.85 42.11 26.86
C TYR A 545 -3.34 43.24 25.96
N PHE A 546 -2.54 42.91 24.94
CA PHE A 546 -2.07 43.86 23.94
C PHE A 546 -3.12 44.24 22.89
N ASN A 547 -4.37 43.78 23.05
CA ASN A 547 -5.51 44.11 22.19
C ASN A 547 -5.19 43.94 20.69
N ILE A 548 -4.50 42.85 20.36
CA ILE A 548 -4.25 42.42 18.98
C ILE A 548 -5.49 41.61 18.55
N GLN A 549 -6.24 42.13 17.58
CA GLN A 549 -7.45 41.50 17.08
C GLN A 549 -7.11 40.77 15.79
N THR A 550 -6.97 39.45 15.88
CA THR A 550 -6.53 38.58 14.78
C THR A 550 -7.15 37.20 14.97
N GLN A 551 -7.26 36.42 13.88
CA GLN A 551 -7.46 34.99 14.01
C GLN A 551 -6.13 34.34 14.43
N ILE A 552 -6.13 33.62 15.55
CA ILE A 552 -4.95 32.82 15.97
C ILE A 552 -4.99 31.48 15.22
N LEU A 553 -3.84 31.10 14.68
CA LEU A 553 -3.58 29.83 14.00
C LEU A 553 -2.48 29.07 14.74
N GLY A 554 -2.83 27.97 15.39
CA GLY A 554 -1.94 27.14 16.19
C GLY A 554 -1.50 25.84 15.52
N THR A 555 -0.47 25.21 16.05
CA THR A 555 -0.03 23.84 15.70
C THR A 555 -0.79 22.78 16.51
N GLY A 556 -0.47 21.50 16.29
CA GLY A 556 -1.06 20.38 17.04
C GLY A 556 -0.89 20.49 18.56
N ASP A 557 0.13 21.21 19.04
CA ASP A 557 0.38 21.46 20.46
C ASP A 557 -0.71 22.32 21.13
N TRP A 558 -1.57 22.99 20.34
CA TRP A 558 -2.78 23.65 20.83
C TRP A 558 -3.92 22.68 21.15
N ASN A 559 -3.82 21.40 20.76
CA ASN A 559 -4.85 20.38 20.93
C ASN A 559 -4.92 19.85 22.38
N ASP A 560 -5.15 20.75 23.33
CA ASP A 560 -5.33 20.44 24.75
C ASP A 560 -6.59 21.16 25.26
N LEU A 561 -7.70 20.42 25.30
CA LEU A 561 -8.99 20.96 25.73
C LEU A 561 -8.93 21.54 27.15
N SER A 562 -8.12 20.95 28.03
CA SER A 562 -8.03 21.40 29.43
C SER A 562 -7.38 22.78 29.49
N MET A 563 -6.24 22.95 28.81
CA MET A 563 -5.55 24.24 28.74
C MET A 563 -6.39 25.30 28.02
N LEU A 564 -7.10 24.92 26.95
CA LEU A 564 -7.99 25.82 26.22
C LEU A 564 -9.19 26.26 27.05
N ASP A 565 -9.90 25.36 27.75
CA ASP A 565 -11.11 25.71 28.53
C ASP A 565 -10.80 26.50 29.81
N LEU A 566 -9.66 26.22 30.44
CA LEU A 566 -9.14 27.02 31.55
C LEU A 566 -8.89 28.48 31.13
N ASN A 567 -8.51 28.70 29.87
CA ASN A 567 -8.17 30.01 29.31
C ASN A 567 -9.22 30.54 28.31
N ARG A 568 -10.45 30.03 28.36
CA ARG A 568 -11.52 30.28 27.36
C ARG A 568 -11.78 31.75 27.00
N GLN A 569 -11.54 32.68 27.92
CA GLN A 569 -11.70 34.12 27.67
C GLN A 569 -10.68 34.69 26.67
N TYR A 570 -9.60 33.95 26.41
CA TYR A 570 -8.50 34.29 25.51
C TYR A 570 -8.40 33.35 24.31
N THR A 571 -8.91 32.13 24.44
CA THR A 571 -8.73 31.04 23.46
C THR A 571 -9.97 30.77 22.61
N ASP A 572 -11.16 31.29 22.96
CA ASP A 572 -12.38 31.06 22.16
C ASP A 572 -12.20 31.55 20.72
N GLY A 573 -12.41 30.64 19.76
CA GLY A 573 -12.25 30.88 18.33
C GLY A 573 -10.89 30.52 17.75
N VAL A 574 -9.88 30.14 18.56
CA VAL A 574 -8.57 29.69 18.06
C VAL A 574 -8.74 28.50 17.12
N ILE A 575 -8.06 28.56 15.97
CA ILE A 575 -7.99 27.48 14.99
C ILE A 575 -6.60 26.86 15.06
N PHE A 576 -6.50 25.54 14.99
CA PHE A 576 -5.21 24.84 15.00
C PHE A 576 -5.22 23.58 14.14
N PHE A 577 -4.03 23.14 13.73
CA PHE A 577 -3.85 22.07 12.76
C PHE A 577 -3.23 20.85 13.44
N ALA A 578 -3.97 19.74 13.43
CA ALA A 578 -3.56 18.47 14.01
C ALA A 578 -3.36 17.41 12.92
N ASP A 579 -2.52 16.41 13.19
CA ASP A 579 -2.31 15.25 12.32
C ASP A 579 -3.47 14.26 12.33
N SER A 580 -4.43 14.42 13.24
CA SER A 580 -5.63 13.62 13.27
C SER A 580 -6.74 14.27 14.07
N TYR A 581 -7.94 13.72 13.91
CA TYR A 581 -9.06 13.88 14.83
C TYR A 581 -9.83 12.56 14.87
N PRO A 582 -9.58 11.68 15.85
CA PRO A 582 -10.25 10.38 15.89
C PRO A 582 -11.74 10.57 16.19
N GLU A 583 -12.61 10.11 15.30
CA GLU A 583 -14.05 10.14 15.51
C GLU A 583 -14.46 8.98 16.42
N VAL A 584 -14.30 9.17 17.73
CA VAL A 584 -14.54 8.12 18.76
C VAL A 584 -15.99 7.63 18.81
N SER A 585 -16.93 8.38 18.25
CA SER A 585 -18.34 8.00 18.11
C SER A 585 -18.60 7.10 16.90
N SER A 586 -17.66 6.98 15.97
CA SER A 586 -17.83 6.20 14.74
C SER A 586 -17.96 4.70 15.04
N GLU A 587 -18.74 4.00 14.21
CA GLU A 587 -18.90 2.55 14.33
C GLU A 587 -17.56 1.79 14.21
N PRO A 588 -16.66 2.10 13.24
CA PRO A 588 -15.36 1.45 13.15
C PRO A 588 -14.53 1.59 14.42
N TYR A 589 -14.48 2.80 15.02
CA TYR A 589 -13.76 3.02 16.26
C TYR A 589 -14.34 2.22 17.42
N ARG A 590 -15.67 2.21 17.59
CA ARG A 590 -16.33 1.46 18.66
C ARG A 590 -16.09 -0.05 18.57
N ILE A 591 -16.07 -0.59 17.35
CA ILE A 591 -15.74 -2.00 17.11
C ILE A 591 -14.28 -2.28 17.50
N PHE A 592 -13.36 -1.43 17.07
CA PHE A 592 -11.95 -1.52 17.45
C PHE A 592 -11.76 -1.44 18.96
N GLU A 593 -12.35 -0.45 19.62
CA GLU A 593 -12.24 -0.23 21.06
C GLU A 593 -12.73 -1.45 21.84
N ALA A 594 -13.88 -2.02 21.47
CA ALA A 594 -14.40 -3.21 22.12
C ALA A 594 -13.42 -4.40 22.03
N LYS A 595 -12.81 -4.62 20.86
CA LYS A 595 -11.81 -5.69 20.67
C LYS A 595 -10.54 -5.41 21.44
N TYR A 596 -10.01 -4.19 21.37
CA TYR A 596 -8.81 -3.78 22.07
C TYR A 596 -8.98 -3.95 23.58
N ARG A 597 -10.10 -3.49 24.15
CA ARG A 597 -10.42 -3.64 25.58
C ARG A 597 -10.53 -5.12 25.96
N SER A 598 -11.16 -5.95 25.13
CA SER A 598 -11.23 -7.39 25.37
C SER A 598 -9.86 -8.07 25.38
N ALA A 599 -8.92 -7.60 24.56
CA ALA A 599 -7.58 -8.17 24.47
C ALA A 599 -6.60 -7.63 25.54
N ASN A 600 -6.84 -6.43 26.08
CA ASN A 600 -5.89 -5.70 26.92
C ASN A 600 -6.44 -5.38 28.32
N ASN A 601 -7.07 -6.36 28.98
CA ASN A 601 -7.57 -6.22 30.36
C ASN A 601 -8.46 -4.97 30.57
N ASN A 602 -9.34 -4.69 29.61
CA ASN A 602 -10.29 -3.58 29.63
C ASN A 602 -9.65 -2.17 29.57
N LYS A 603 -8.35 -2.08 29.25
CA LYS A 603 -7.61 -0.83 29.01
C LYS A 603 -8.19 -0.09 27.79
N THR A 604 -8.40 1.22 27.93
CA THR A 604 -8.82 2.09 26.81
C THR A 604 -7.63 2.33 25.87
N PRO A 605 -7.82 2.25 24.53
CA PRO A 605 -6.74 2.52 23.59
C PRO A 605 -6.29 3.98 23.69
N GLY A 606 -4.97 4.19 23.67
CA GLY A 606 -4.37 5.53 23.58
C GLY A 606 -4.10 5.95 22.14
N THR A 607 -3.72 7.22 21.94
CA THR A 607 -3.37 7.77 20.62
C THR A 607 -2.26 6.96 19.93
N ASN A 608 -1.23 6.56 20.67
CA ASN A 608 -0.10 5.77 20.14
C ASN A 608 -0.53 4.37 19.66
N THR A 609 -1.53 3.78 20.33
CA THR A 609 -2.14 2.52 19.89
C THR A 609 -2.81 2.68 18.54
N LEU A 610 -3.53 3.78 18.32
CA LEU A 610 -4.19 4.06 17.06
C LEU A 610 -3.18 4.31 15.93
N PHE A 611 -2.10 5.06 16.19
CA PHE A 611 -1.00 5.23 15.23
C PHE A 611 -0.41 3.88 14.79
N GLY A 612 -0.10 3.01 15.77
CA GLY A 612 0.44 1.68 15.49
C GLY A 612 -0.53 0.81 14.68
N TYR A 613 -1.82 0.83 15.04
CA TYR A 613 -2.87 0.07 14.36
C TYR A 613 -3.07 0.54 12.91
N ASP A 614 -3.17 1.85 12.68
CA ASP A 614 -3.45 2.40 11.34
C ASP A 614 -2.28 2.22 10.38
N VAL A 615 -1.06 2.53 10.81
CA VAL A 615 0.13 2.39 9.94
C VAL A 615 0.42 0.92 9.65
N MET A 616 0.16 0.02 10.60
CA MET A 616 0.24 -1.41 10.31
C MET A 616 -0.85 -1.84 9.31
N ASN A 617 -2.09 -1.37 9.47
CA ASN A 617 -3.15 -1.65 8.49
C ASN A 617 -2.82 -1.13 7.09
N LEU A 618 -2.18 0.04 6.97
CA LEU A 618 -1.65 0.54 5.70
C LEU A 618 -0.65 -0.43 5.08
N ILE A 619 0.34 -0.90 5.86
CA ILE A 619 1.32 -1.90 5.38
C ILE A 619 0.61 -3.20 4.98
N LEU A 620 -0.33 -3.67 5.80
CA LEU A 620 -1.10 -4.90 5.58
C LEU A 620 -2.02 -4.81 4.36
N GLN A 621 -2.58 -3.64 4.05
CA GLN A 621 -3.33 -3.40 2.82
C GLN A 621 -2.43 -3.60 1.60
N VAL A 622 -1.27 -2.95 1.58
CA VAL A 622 -0.29 -3.08 0.48
C VAL A 622 0.20 -4.52 0.33
N VAL A 623 0.47 -5.20 1.45
CA VAL A 623 0.92 -6.60 1.46
C VAL A 623 -0.20 -7.58 1.06
N GLY A 624 -1.42 -7.34 1.52
CA GLY A 624 -2.60 -8.19 1.30
C GLY A 624 -3.02 -8.31 -0.16
N GLU A 625 -2.60 -7.36 -1.00
CA GLU A 625 -2.74 -7.41 -2.46
C GLU A 625 -1.78 -8.41 -3.13
N GLY A 626 -1.03 -9.21 -2.36
CA GLY A 626 -0.11 -10.23 -2.87
C GLY A 626 1.29 -9.76 -3.17
N LYS A 627 1.58 -8.49 -2.86
CA LYS A 627 2.90 -7.90 -2.98
C LYS A 627 3.76 -8.39 -1.82
N SER A 628 4.80 -9.15 -2.16
CA SER A 628 5.77 -9.68 -1.19
C SER A 628 7.19 -9.15 -1.42
N ARG A 629 7.44 -8.50 -2.56
CA ARG A 629 8.76 -7.96 -2.89
C ARG A 629 8.87 -6.53 -2.38
N ARG A 630 9.99 -6.22 -1.74
CA ARG A 630 10.28 -4.90 -1.15
C ARG A 630 10.05 -3.72 -2.12
N LYS A 631 10.44 -3.90 -3.39
CA LYS A 631 10.24 -2.90 -4.46
C LYS A 631 8.75 -2.65 -4.75
N ASP A 632 7.96 -3.72 -4.89
CA ASP A 632 6.52 -3.60 -5.17
C ASP A 632 5.79 -2.91 -4.01
N ILE A 633 6.18 -3.22 -2.77
CA ILE A 633 5.62 -2.58 -1.57
C ILE A 633 5.93 -1.08 -1.56
N ALA A 634 7.18 -0.68 -1.83
CA ALA A 634 7.56 0.73 -1.91
C ALA A 634 6.81 1.47 -3.03
N GLU A 635 6.68 0.86 -4.22
CA GLU A 635 5.96 1.48 -5.34
C GLU A 635 4.47 1.63 -5.05
N GLU A 636 3.86 0.70 -4.32
CA GLU A 636 2.46 0.80 -3.94
C GLU A 636 2.23 1.81 -2.83
N LEU A 637 3.08 1.82 -1.79
CA LEU A 637 3.04 2.85 -0.75
C LEU A 637 3.14 4.25 -1.37
N ALA A 638 4.03 4.45 -2.36
CA ALA A 638 4.18 5.74 -3.04
C ALA A 638 2.94 6.18 -3.84
N ARG A 639 1.95 5.29 -4.06
CA ARG A 639 0.70 5.56 -4.75
C ARG A 639 -0.51 5.69 -3.81
N VAL A 640 -0.33 5.52 -2.50
CA VAL A 640 -1.44 5.59 -1.55
C VAL A 640 -1.96 7.03 -1.46
N ILE A 641 -3.24 7.19 -1.78
CA ILE A 641 -4.00 8.44 -1.69
C ILE A 641 -5.30 8.12 -0.97
N GLY A 642 -5.62 8.86 0.09
CA GLY A 642 -6.88 8.73 0.82
C GLY A 642 -7.01 7.41 1.61
N PHE A 643 -5.93 6.90 2.19
CA PHE A 643 -6.04 5.82 3.16
C PHE A 643 -6.73 6.32 4.43
N GLU A 644 -7.84 5.70 4.82
CA GLU A 644 -8.62 6.06 6.00
C GLU A 644 -8.35 5.06 7.15
N GLY A 645 -7.56 5.50 8.13
CA GLY A 645 -7.39 4.80 9.41
C GLY A 645 -8.42 5.28 10.46
N LEU A 646 -8.38 4.68 11.65
CA LEU A 646 -9.23 5.10 12.79
C LEU A 646 -8.82 6.47 13.35
N HIS A 647 -7.55 6.80 13.20
CA HIS A 647 -6.92 8.03 13.65
C HIS A 647 -6.24 8.74 12.48
N SER A 648 -5.36 8.03 11.75
CA SER A 648 -4.50 8.61 10.73
C SER A 648 -5.17 8.49 9.37
N HIS A 649 -5.32 9.62 8.68
CA HIS A 649 -5.63 9.62 7.25
C HIS A 649 -4.32 9.87 6.50
N ILE A 650 -4.05 9.07 5.47
CA ILE A 650 -2.74 9.07 4.81
C ILE A 650 -2.91 9.23 3.30
N SER A 651 -2.35 10.32 2.79
CA SER A 651 -2.14 10.58 1.37
C SER A 651 -0.68 10.90 1.15
N PHE A 652 0.08 10.02 0.51
CA PHE A 652 1.48 10.31 0.25
C PHE A 652 1.61 11.23 -0.96
N SER A 653 2.26 12.38 -0.74
CA SER A 653 2.73 13.22 -1.84
C SER A 653 3.77 12.48 -2.69
N LYS A 654 4.18 13.08 -3.81
CA LYS A 654 5.33 12.61 -4.61
C LYS A 654 6.61 12.47 -3.77
N ASN A 655 6.71 13.23 -2.68
CA ASN A 655 7.83 13.21 -1.74
C ASN A 655 7.69 12.12 -0.67
N ARG A 656 6.61 11.32 -0.69
CA ARG A 656 6.33 10.22 0.28
C ARG A 656 6.11 10.69 1.72
N VAL A 657 5.70 11.94 1.87
CA VAL A 657 5.24 12.52 3.14
C VAL A 657 3.73 12.64 3.09
N ASN A 658 3.07 12.27 4.17
CA ASN A 658 1.63 12.42 4.32
C ASN A 658 1.23 13.91 4.25
N THR A 659 0.23 14.24 3.45
CA THR A 659 -0.29 15.60 3.26
C THR A 659 -1.59 15.88 4.01
N PHE A 660 -2.11 14.91 4.77
CA PHE A 660 -3.39 15.08 5.43
C PHE A 660 -3.27 15.82 6.76
N LEU A 661 -4.06 16.88 6.96
CA LEU A 661 -4.20 17.60 8.23
C LEU A 661 -5.66 17.86 8.58
N SER A 662 -5.99 17.70 9.85
CA SER A 662 -7.27 18.09 10.43
C SER A 662 -7.22 19.54 10.88
N VAL A 663 -8.24 20.31 10.49
CA VAL A 663 -8.43 21.69 10.95
C VAL A 663 -9.43 21.68 12.11
N LEU A 664 -8.97 22.11 13.26
CA LEU A 664 -9.72 22.12 14.51
C LEU A 664 -9.97 23.54 14.99
N GLN A 665 -11.09 23.77 15.64
CA GLN A 665 -11.41 25.04 16.26
C GLN A 665 -11.91 24.83 17.68
N TYR A 666 -11.29 25.52 18.64
CA TYR A 666 -11.83 25.60 19.99
C TYR A 666 -12.90 26.68 20.05
N LYS A 667 -14.13 26.30 20.41
CA LYS A 667 -15.26 27.22 20.53
C LYS A 667 -16.26 26.65 21.51
N ALA A 668 -16.95 27.52 22.27
CA ALA A 668 -18.05 27.09 23.13
C ALA A 668 -17.69 25.90 24.05
N ARG A 669 -16.46 25.90 24.58
CA ARG A 669 -15.93 24.89 25.51
C ARG A 669 -15.69 23.50 24.92
N GLN A 670 -15.63 23.39 23.60
CA GLN A 670 -15.35 22.15 22.88
C GLN A 670 -14.38 22.39 21.73
N ILE A 671 -13.71 21.32 21.30
CA ILE A 671 -12.90 21.31 20.08
C ILE A 671 -13.79 20.72 18.98
N TYR A 672 -14.01 21.51 17.93
CA TYR A 672 -14.75 21.11 16.75
C TYR A 672 -13.79 20.80 15.62
N HIS A 673 -14.03 19.70 14.92
CA HIS A 673 -13.48 19.47 13.60
C HIS A 673 -14.22 20.33 12.58
N ILE A 674 -13.51 21.23 11.90
CA ILE A 674 -14.09 22.20 10.98
C ILE A 674 -13.66 22.00 9.52
N GLY A 675 -12.76 21.05 9.26
CA GLY A 675 -12.34 20.68 7.91
C GLY A 675 -11.10 19.81 7.87
N ASN A 676 -10.74 19.36 6.67
CA ASN A 676 -9.50 18.63 6.39
C ASN A 676 -8.75 19.33 5.26
N ILE A 677 -7.43 19.21 5.26
CA ILE A 677 -6.54 19.66 4.19
C ILE A 677 -5.82 18.44 3.66
N ASP A 678 -5.87 18.23 2.33
CA ASP A 678 -5.07 17.22 1.64
C ASP A 678 -4.59 17.80 0.29
N LEU A 679 -3.33 18.19 0.24
CA LEU A 679 -2.73 18.82 -0.95
C LEU A 679 -2.77 17.90 -2.18
N VAL A 680 -2.63 16.58 -1.99
CA VAL A 680 -2.65 15.61 -3.08
C VAL A 680 -4.01 15.60 -3.79
N GLN A 681 -5.10 15.70 -3.04
CA GLN A 681 -6.45 15.76 -3.63
C GLN A 681 -6.75 17.11 -4.28
N THR A 682 -6.15 18.20 -3.79
CA THR A 682 -6.36 19.54 -4.35
C THR A 682 -5.49 19.83 -5.58
N GLY A 683 -4.63 18.88 -6.00
CA GLY A 683 -3.78 19.00 -7.18
C GLY A 683 -2.61 19.99 -7.03
N ARG A 684 -2.28 20.35 -5.78
CA ARG A 684 -1.16 21.23 -5.44
C ARG A 684 0.13 20.46 -5.18
#